data_AF-A0A9R1N8J7-F1
#
_entry.id   AF-A0A9R1N8J7-F1
#
_cell.length_a   1.000
_cell.length_b   1.000
_cell.length_c   1.000
_cell.angle_alpha   90.00
_cell.angle_beta   90.00
_cell.angle_gamma   90.00
#
_symmetry.space_group_name_H-M   'P 1'
#
loop_
_entity.id
_entity.type
_entity.pdbx_description
1 polymer ?
#
loop_
_entity_poly.entity_id
_entity_poly.type
_entity_poly.pdbx_seq_one_letter_code
_entity_poly.pdbx_strand_id
1 'polypeptide(L)'
;MRIPVEIAKGSTIDDHKEEIFQILQGDRRVIYFHGWDGIGASVFLRSIAEVLSSTRSTPELCFDRIIHIDCSDWKNRRGLQRAIAEELELESSIMDVLDKEDEEDDFYGVDESSRKEIKSVSTEINNILINSRFALIFHNGSDNEVADLLNCGVPWITSFSNNVMIWTHKRRMLTIKKYEQDELLHELRYTHLFVYDRMEYLASGQLYALLCKEADIIVACNPCIQGVNQTMVVNCSLYKLFLQCSISKNNSNWVDVASNYWICDGILEKDITLETSVALHREITWNCDDNVLTKLKRHFELPFLIVKENDVYEEGSYRWISVTSKDREMLGMKTLPAETSSFFLEFVMSDQPTMLPNGLFEHSNNLGVLFLCCCAFNFASPPFLKCHSLRFLGLDNCTNDKTGEGKDHTEWVCLHSLWVLDLRYTDWNEILSPAKMDLMDNLVELSMEGVWCWQYTTCLPGRLPNLQRLRVIKPTSGPDISPDACNSFMDKAKLEILDLSGNNEMEILPNSLSKASVLQVLILDGCNNVKNVLVPDGLPQLLKSFSFDGYGPAFHRAPIVKLPPKQERPSTPAIKEGASVSNISLKGCSQLAHMFVRGLPNLVELDLSGTAIRTLDFTTMVVEVPMLKRLFLLGCEHLRAIIWDRDSDSFRLKLLCIDTRAGTGFLRPCIDQNKSFQLEVHAIVVDARLARSLWLLLYNHYAAEDVYLSIHVTSAVYSGPNQSKVTYKEKKIDIYGDQVSLPQLVQADRYSDVQSMVGDIPMRAFPKPPTNNLDRQIEISKRVACHGQWTARCHEAVCRIPACP
;
A
#
# COMPACT_ATOMS: atom_id res chain seq x y z
N MET A 1 -34.87 -16.67 -13.00
CA MET A 1 -35.86 -15.58 -13.19
C MET A 1 -35.04 -14.32 -13.40
N ARG A 2 -35.27 -13.54 -14.47
CA ARG A 2 -34.56 -12.25 -14.65
C ARG A 2 -35.12 -11.26 -13.63
N ILE A 3 -34.24 -10.54 -12.93
CA ILE A 3 -34.64 -9.50 -11.99
C ILE A 3 -35.40 -8.40 -12.76
N PRO A 4 -36.47 -7.84 -12.19
CA PRO A 4 -37.10 -6.65 -12.75
C PRO A 4 -36.12 -5.48 -12.80
N VAL A 5 -36.11 -4.80 -13.95
CA VAL A 5 -35.28 -3.63 -14.22
C VAL A 5 -36.20 -2.43 -14.36
N GLU A 6 -35.92 -1.36 -13.62
CA GLU A 6 -36.64 -0.10 -13.67
C GLU A 6 -35.67 1.03 -14.05
N ILE A 7 -36.05 1.78 -15.08
CA ILE A 7 -35.32 2.99 -15.46
C ILE A 7 -35.89 4.10 -14.62
N ALA A 8 -35.06 4.72 -13.79
CA ALA A 8 -35.50 5.81 -12.96
C ALA A 8 -35.92 7.00 -13.84
N LYS A 9 -37.09 7.58 -13.56
CA LYS A 9 -37.67 8.70 -14.30
C LYS A 9 -37.30 10.01 -13.62
N GLY A 10 -36.45 10.79 -14.26
CA GLY A 10 -36.05 12.09 -13.74
C GLY A 10 -34.70 12.53 -14.29
N SER A 11 -34.32 13.78 -14.00
CA SER A 11 -32.99 14.29 -14.36
C SER A 11 -32.19 14.74 -13.15
N THR A 12 -32.77 14.59 -11.95
CA THR A 12 -32.19 15.02 -10.68
C THR A 12 -32.27 13.93 -9.61
N ILE A 13 -31.47 14.07 -8.56
CA ILE A 13 -31.52 13.20 -7.37
C ILE A 13 -32.89 13.25 -6.70
N ASP A 14 -33.55 14.41 -6.68
CA ASP A 14 -34.86 14.56 -6.03
C ASP A 14 -35.94 13.78 -6.78
N ASP A 15 -35.92 13.78 -8.11
CA ASP A 15 -36.85 12.99 -8.92
C ASP A 15 -36.72 11.49 -8.62
N HIS A 16 -35.48 10.97 -8.60
CA HIS A 16 -35.21 9.56 -8.30
C HIS A 16 -35.59 9.18 -6.86
N LYS A 17 -35.52 10.12 -5.91
CA LYS A 17 -35.93 9.88 -4.52
C LYS A 17 -37.43 9.66 -4.43
N GLU A 18 -38.22 10.51 -5.07
CA GLU A 18 -39.67 10.37 -5.11
C GLU A 18 -40.11 9.03 -5.71
N GLU A 19 -39.43 8.60 -6.78
CA GLU A 19 -39.69 7.29 -7.39
C GLU A 19 -39.33 6.13 -6.47
N ILE A 20 -38.17 6.17 -5.80
CA ILE A 20 -37.81 5.16 -4.80
C ILE A 20 -38.81 5.13 -3.65
N PHE A 21 -39.29 6.29 -3.16
CA PHE A 21 -40.32 6.32 -2.12
C PHE A 21 -41.64 5.70 -2.57
N GLN A 22 -42.03 5.85 -3.84
CA GLN A 22 -43.18 5.14 -4.40
C GLN A 22 -42.93 3.64 -4.48
N ILE A 23 -41.74 3.21 -4.89
CA ILE A 23 -41.35 1.79 -4.96
C ILE A 23 -41.39 1.14 -3.57
N LEU A 24 -40.93 1.85 -2.53
CA LEU A 24 -40.91 1.34 -1.16
C LEU A 24 -42.31 1.07 -0.58
N GLN A 25 -43.36 1.70 -1.14
CA GLN A 25 -44.75 1.41 -0.77
C GLN A 25 -45.25 0.07 -1.35
N GLY A 26 -44.55 -0.52 -2.32
CA GLY A 26 -44.87 -1.82 -2.91
C GLY A 26 -44.29 -3.02 -2.16
N ASP A 27 -44.02 -4.11 -2.88
CA ASP A 27 -43.45 -5.37 -2.33
C ASP A 27 -41.93 -5.51 -2.53
N ARG A 28 -41.30 -4.51 -3.16
CA ARG A 28 -39.85 -4.49 -3.38
C ARG A 28 -39.17 -4.05 -2.08
N ARG A 29 -38.19 -4.85 -1.64
CA ARG A 29 -37.54 -4.70 -0.32
C ARG A 29 -36.04 -4.63 -0.42
N VAL A 30 -35.43 -5.34 -1.37
CA VAL A 30 -33.99 -5.25 -1.67
C VAL A 30 -33.82 -4.55 -3.02
N ILE A 31 -33.34 -3.32 -3.02
CA ILE A 31 -33.21 -2.47 -4.20
C ILE A 31 -31.74 -2.16 -4.44
N TYR A 32 -31.26 -2.47 -5.63
CA TYR A 32 -29.95 -2.00 -6.09
C TYR A 32 -30.12 -0.69 -6.87
N PHE A 33 -29.40 0.35 -6.48
CA PHE A 33 -29.37 1.63 -7.20
C PHE A 33 -28.02 1.84 -7.87
N HIS A 34 -28.02 1.93 -9.20
CA HIS A 34 -26.80 2.12 -9.99
C HIS A 34 -26.42 3.59 -10.21
N GLY A 35 -27.35 4.53 -10.04
CA GLY A 35 -27.16 5.93 -10.47
C GLY A 35 -27.16 6.08 -12.00
N TRP A 36 -26.55 7.17 -12.48
CA TRP A 36 -26.41 7.48 -13.90
C TRP A 36 -25.15 6.82 -14.46
N ASP A 37 -25.31 5.63 -15.04
CA ASP A 37 -24.19 4.77 -15.48
C ASP A 37 -23.08 4.67 -14.39
N GLY A 38 -23.45 4.53 -13.12
CA GLY A 38 -22.54 4.42 -11.98
C GLY A 38 -22.25 5.72 -11.22
N ILE A 39 -22.54 6.90 -11.78
CA ILE A 39 -22.29 8.20 -11.14
C ILE A 39 -23.47 8.60 -10.25
N GLY A 40 -23.20 9.16 -9.07
CA GLY A 40 -24.22 9.75 -8.20
C GLY A 40 -24.91 8.76 -7.26
N ALA A 41 -24.60 7.46 -7.34
CA ALA A 41 -25.19 6.45 -6.48
C ALA A 41 -24.89 6.71 -4.99
N SER A 42 -23.67 7.13 -4.67
CA SER A 42 -23.30 7.44 -3.29
C SER A 42 -24.04 8.68 -2.76
N VAL A 43 -24.15 9.71 -3.60
CA VAL A 43 -24.91 10.93 -3.30
C VAL A 43 -26.38 10.60 -3.06
N PHE A 44 -26.96 9.74 -3.92
CA PHE A 44 -28.34 9.30 -3.80
C PHE A 44 -28.61 8.57 -2.48
N LEU A 45 -27.79 7.55 -2.15
CA LEU A 45 -27.95 6.76 -0.92
C LEU A 45 -27.87 7.64 0.34
N ARG A 46 -26.93 8.60 0.38
CA ARG A 46 -26.83 9.55 1.50
C ARG A 46 -28.06 10.44 1.62
N SER A 47 -28.54 10.97 0.50
CA SER A 47 -29.75 11.79 0.50
C SER A 47 -30.98 11.00 0.95
N ILE A 48 -31.08 9.71 0.58
CA ILE A 48 -32.14 8.81 1.10
C ILE A 48 -31.99 8.62 2.61
N ALA A 49 -30.78 8.40 3.13
CA ALA A 49 -30.55 8.23 4.57
C ALA A 49 -31.01 9.44 5.39
N GLU A 50 -30.68 10.64 4.92
CA GLU A 50 -31.08 11.91 5.54
C GLU A 50 -32.60 12.10 5.53
N VAL A 51 -33.25 11.83 4.40
CA VAL A 51 -34.70 12.01 4.26
C VAL A 51 -35.46 10.97 5.09
N LEU A 52 -35.07 9.69 5.05
CA LEU A 52 -35.71 8.66 5.87
C LEU A 52 -35.58 8.99 7.36
N SER A 53 -34.45 9.57 7.79
CA SER A 53 -34.21 9.95 9.19
C SER A 53 -35.11 11.09 9.67
N SER A 54 -35.55 11.96 8.75
CA SER A 54 -36.41 13.11 9.05
C SER A 54 -37.90 12.82 8.81
N THR A 55 -38.23 11.75 8.09
CA THR A 55 -39.61 11.42 7.68
C THR A 55 -40.34 10.64 8.78
N ARG A 56 -41.18 11.34 9.55
CA ARG A 56 -42.02 10.72 10.60
C ARG A 56 -43.52 10.66 10.27
N SER A 57 -43.93 11.29 9.17
CA SER A 57 -45.35 11.52 8.83
C SER A 57 -45.96 10.53 7.85
N THR A 58 -45.16 9.74 7.13
CA THR A 58 -45.62 8.69 6.21
C THR A 58 -45.39 7.31 6.83
N PRO A 59 -46.44 6.58 7.23
CA PRO A 59 -46.30 5.29 7.93
C PRO A 59 -45.48 4.26 7.16
N GLU A 60 -45.58 4.24 5.83
CA GLU A 60 -44.88 3.33 4.95
C GLU A 60 -43.38 3.59 4.89
N LEU A 61 -42.91 4.80 5.23
CA LEU A 61 -41.50 5.18 5.27
C LEU A 61 -40.96 5.36 6.69
N CYS A 62 -41.78 5.08 7.71
CA CYS A 62 -41.40 5.15 9.11
C CYS A 62 -40.70 3.86 9.55
N PHE A 63 -39.39 3.93 9.79
CA PHE A 63 -38.57 2.83 10.28
C PHE A 63 -38.16 3.09 11.74
N ASP A 64 -38.15 2.04 12.56
CA ASP A 64 -37.66 2.12 13.95
C ASP A 64 -36.15 2.42 13.98
N ARG A 65 -35.43 1.93 12.96
CA ARG A 65 -33.98 2.11 12.80
C ARG A 65 -33.63 2.37 11.34
N ILE A 66 -32.72 3.31 11.12
CA ILE A 66 -32.08 3.55 9.84
C ILE A 66 -30.60 3.26 10.07
N ILE A 67 -30.08 2.32 9.31
CA ILE A 67 -28.73 1.79 9.46
C ILE A 67 -28.00 2.18 8.18
N HIS A 68 -27.12 3.17 8.26
CA HIS A 68 -26.39 3.64 7.08
C HIS A 68 -24.93 3.21 7.17
N ILE A 69 -24.55 2.26 6.33
CA ILE A 69 -23.23 1.64 6.38
C ILE A 69 -22.48 1.91 5.08
N ASP A 70 -21.37 2.63 5.20
CA ASP A 70 -20.42 2.86 4.11
C ASP A 70 -19.24 1.86 4.19
N CYS A 71 -19.43 0.64 3.67
CA CYS A 71 -18.37 -0.39 3.58
C CYS A 71 -17.67 -0.39 2.22
N SER A 72 -17.48 0.80 1.67
CA SER A 72 -16.79 0.96 0.39
C SER A 72 -15.31 0.69 0.46
N ASP A 73 -14.74 0.89 1.64
CA ASP A 73 -13.42 0.41 2.00
C ASP A 73 -13.50 -1.03 2.50
N TRP A 74 -13.95 -1.92 1.60
CA TRP A 74 -14.10 -3.33 1.93
C TRP A 74 -12.76 -3.92 2.36
N LYS A 75 -12.69 -4.31 3.64
CA LYS A 75 -11.55 -5.04 4.20
C LYS A 75 -11.81 -6.53 4.13
N ASN A 76 -12.86 -6.98 4.80
CA ASN A 76 -13.27 -8.37 4.94
C ASN A 76 -14.68 -8.42 5.57
N ARG A 77 -15.19 -9.64 5.76
CA ARG A 77 -16.52 -9.86 6.36
C ARG A 77 -16.61 -9.40 7.82
N ARG A 78 -15.54 -9.53 8.60
CA ARG A 78 -15.50 -9.02 9.99
C ARG A 78 -15.53 -7.49 10.04
N GLY A 79 -14.92 -6.81 9.08
CA GLY A 79 -14.96 -5.36 8.93
C GLY A 79 -16.39 -4.86 8.68
N LEU A 80 -17.17 -5.56 7.86
CA LEU A 80 -18.60 -5.30 7.69
C LEU A 80 -19.37 -5.51 9.00
N GLN A 81 -19.15 -6.64 9.68
CA GLN A 81 -19.79 -6.91 10.96
C GLN A 81 -19.48 -5.83 12.01
N ARG A 82 -18.22 -5.37 12.05
CA ARG A 82 -17.77 -4.27 12.91
C ARG A 82 -18.49 -2.96 12.57
N ALA A 83 -18.61 -2.61 11.30
CA ALA A 83 -19.34 -1.41 10.88
C ALA A 83 -20.83 -1.47 11.27
N ILE A 84 -21.46 -2.65 11.17
CA ILE A 84 -22.84 -2.85 11.65
C ILE A 84 -22.92 -2.67 13.17
N ALA A 85 -21.97 -3.23 13.92
CA ALA A 85 -21.90 -3.12 15.36
C ALA A 85 -21.73 -1.66 15.84
N GLU A 86 -20.88 -0.90 15.16
CA GLU A 86 -20.64 0.52 15.43
C GLU A 86 -21.88 1.37 15.16
N GLU A 87 -22.53 1.17 14.00
CA GLU A 87 -23.75 1.88 13.62
C GLU A 87 -24.94 1.56 14.56
N LEU A 88 -24.97 0.37 15.15
CA LEU A 88 -25.95 -0.01 16.16
C LEU A 88 -25.58 0.39 17.59
N GLU A 89 -24.43 1.04 17.78
CA GLU A 89 -23.89 1.46 19.09
C GLU A 89 -23.80 0.29 20.10
N LEU A 90 -23.28 -0.87 19.66
CA LEU A 90 -23.10 -2.03 20.55
C LEU A 90 -22.15 -1.72 21.72
N GLU A 91 -22.35 -2.42 22.84
CA GLU A 91 -21.54 -2.25 24.04
C GLU A 91 -20.05 -2.51 23.79
N SER A 92 -19.19 -1.77 24.50
CA SER A 92 -17.72 -1.94 24.44
C SER A 92 -17.27 -3.38 24.66
N SER A 93 -17.99 -4.15 25.49
CA SER A 93 -17.67 -5.56 25.77
C SER A 93 -17.77 -6.46 24.54
N ILE A 94 -18.64 -6.12 23.57
CA ILE A 94 -18.79 -6.82 22.29
C ILE A 94 -17.71 -6.37 21.30
N MET A 95 -17.38 -5.09 21.30
CA MET A 95 -16.27 -4.55 20.50
C MET A 95 -14.93 -5.19 20.89
N ASP A 96 -14.70 -5.40 22.20
CA ASP A 96 -13.52 -6.09 22.73
C ASP A 96 -13.38 -7.53 22.21
N VAL A 97 -14.50 -8.22 21.90
CA VAL A 97 -14.47 -9.57 21.31
C VAL A 97 -13.93 -9.53 19.89
N LEU A 98 -14.34 -8.54 19.08
CA LEU A 98 -13.80 -8.35 17.73
C LEU A 98 -12.30 -8.07 17.76
N ASP A 99 -11.88 -7.16 18.65
CA ASP A 99 -10.46 -6.78 18.80
C ASP A 99 -9.60 -7.97 19.23
N LYS A 100 -10.08 -8.74 20.20
CA LYS A 100 -9.38 -9.94 20.66
C LYS A 100 -9.22 -10.97 19.55
N GLU A 101 -10.27 -11.23 18.77
CA GLU A 101 -10.19 -12.20 17.68
C GLU A 101 -9.30 -11.71 16.54
N ASP A 102 -9.30 -10.40 16.25
CA ASP A 102 -8.35 -9.80 15.29
C ASP A 102 -6.90 -9.99 15.74
N GLU A 103 -6.61 -9.84 17.03
CA GLU A 103 -5.29 -10.16 17.58
C GLU A 103 -4.94 -11.66 17.51
N GLU A 104 -5.91 -12.55 17.70
CA GLU A 104 -5.70 -13.99 17.56
C GLU A 104 -5.46 -14.38 16.09
N ASP A 105 -6.18 -13.78 15.14
CA ASP A 105 -6.00 -14.00 13.71
C ASP A 105 -4.68 -13.43 13.19
N ASP A 106 -4.29 -12.22 13.62
CA ASP A 106 -2.94 -11.67 13.39
C ASP A 106 -1.88 -12.68 13.82
N PHE A 107 -2.10 -13.31 14.97
CA PHE A 107 -1.20 -14.30 15.52
C PHE A 107 -1.13 -15.59 14.68
N TYR A 108 -2.26 -16.10 14.20
CA TYR A 108 -2.30 -17.27 13.32
C TYR A 108 -1.88 -16.97 11.87
N GLY A 109 -1.54 -15.71 11.56
CA GLY A 109 -1.23 -15.28 10.21
C GLY A 109 -2.43 -15.39 9.28
N VAL A 110 -3.64 -15.27 9.84
CA VAL A 110 -4.87 -15.23 9.06
C VAL A 110 -4.89 -13.88 8.37
N ASP A 111 -4.74 -13.93 7.05
CA ASP A 111 -4.77 -12.76 6.19
C ASP A 111 -6.01 -11.91 6.48
N GLU A 112 -5.82 -10.59 6.60
CA GLU A 112 -6.90 -9.67 6.97
C GLU A 112 -8.09 -9.82 6.03
N SER A 113 -7.88 -10.01 4.73
CA SER A 113 -8.98 -10.14 3.76
C SER A 113 -9.82 -11.40 3.96
N SER A 114 -9.28 -12.42 4.63
CA SER A 114 -9.92 -13.72 4.85
C SER A 114 -10.74 -13.81 6.14
N ARG A 115 -10.66 -12.80 7.02
CA ARG A 115 -11.32 -12.78 8.33
C ARG A 115 -12.84 -12.81 8.21
N LYS A 116 -13.45 -13.65 9.05
CA LYS A 116 -14.89 -13.93 9.05
C LYS A 116 -15.59 -13.34 10.27
N GLU A 117 -16.90 -13.26 10.16
CA GLU A 117 -17.83 -12.81 11.20
C GLU A 117 -17.73 -13.69 12.46
N ILE A 118 -17.90 -13.07 13.63
CA ILE A 118 -17.90 -13.74 14.93
C ILE A 118 -19.34 -14.00 15.36
N LYS A 119 -19.65 -15.27 15.64
CA LYS A 119 -21.02 -15.72 15.94
C LYS A 119 -21.67 -15.03 17.16
N SER A 120 -20.92 -14.76 18.22
CA SER A 120 -21.45 -14.06 19.41
C SER A 120 -21.89 -12.65 19.06
N VAL A 121 -21.09 -11.92 18.28
CA VAL A 121 -21.41 -10.57 17.79
C VAL A 121 -22.64 -10.63 16.87
N SER A 122 -22.72 -11.61 15.97
CA SER A 122 -23.89 -11.80 15.10
C SER A 122 -25.18 -12.04 15.89
N THR A 123 -25.09 -12.74 17.02
CA THR A 123 -26.24 -13.01 17.89
C THR A 123 -26.77 -11.71 18.51
N GLU A 124 -25.87 -10.82 18.94
CA GLU A 124 -26.26 -9.54 19.52
C GLU A 124 -26.90 -8.60 18.50
N ILE A 125 -26.29 -8.48 17.31
CA ILE A 125 -26.85 -7.74 16.18
C ILE A 125 -28.26 -8.27 15.85
N ASN A 126 -28.44 -9.59 15.82
CA ASN A 126 -29.73 -10.20 15.53
C ASN A 126 -30.79 -9.87 16.60
N ASN A 127 -30.44 -9.94 17.88
CA ASN A 127 -31.34 -9.63 18.99
C ASN A 127 -31.89 -8.19 18.91
N ILE A 128 -31.06 -7.24 18.49
CA ILE A 128 -31.47 -5.84 18.30
C ILE A 128 -32.43 -5.69 17.12
N LEU A 129 -32.14 -6.36 16.01
CA LEU A 129 -32.84 -6.13 14.74
C LEU A 129 -34.12 -6.94 14.56
N ILE A 130 -34.21 -8.15 15.13
CA ILE A 130 -35.27 -9.13 14.82
C ILE A 130 -36.69 -8.62 15.11
N ASN A 131 -36.85 -7.73 16.09
CA ASN A 131 -38.14 -7.15 16.49
C ASN A 131 -38.29 -5.68 16.06
N SER A 132 -37.38 -5.16 15.24
CA SER A 132 -37.41 -3.79 14.74
C SER A 132 -37.71 -3.76 13.25
N ARG A 133 -38.46 -2.75 12.82
CA ARG A 133 -38.56 -2.39 11.41
C ARG A 133 -37.38 -1.50 11.05
N PHE A 134 -36.52 -1.94 10.14
CA PHE A 134 -35.33 -1.18 9.78
C PHE A 134 -35.14 -0.96 8.28
N ALA A 135 -34.50 0.16 7.94
CA ALA A 135 -33.98 0.44 6.60
C ALA A 135 -32.45 0.36 6.64
N LEU A 136 -31.88 -0.54 5.83
CA LEU A 136 -30.45 -0.69 5.64
C LEU A 136 -30.03 0.03 4.36
N ILE A 137 -29.19 1.05 4.49
CA ILE A 137 -28.61 1.79 3.36
C ILE A 137 -27.16 1.39 3.29
N PHE A 138 -26.77 0.73 2.20
CA PHE A 138 -25.50 0.01 2.17
C PHE A 138 -24.65 0.32 0.95
N HIS A 139 -23.46 0.85 1.19
CA HIS A 139 -22.43 1.00 0.16
C HIS A 139 -21.51 -0.24 0.20
N ASN A 140 -21.67 -1.13 -0.77
CA ASN A 140 -20.93 -2.38 -0.85
C ASN A 140 -19.60 -2.18 -1.59
N GLY A 141 -18.48 -2.24 -0.89
CA GLY A 141 -17.15 -2.23 -1.51
C GLY A 141 -16.66 -3.59 -2.01
N SER A 142 -17.41 -4.68 -1.79
CA SER A 142 -17.04 -6.00 -2.30
C SER A 142 -17.44 -6.18 -3.77
N ASP A 143 -16.75 -7.09 -4.47
CA ASP A 143 -17.05 -7.42 -5.87
C ASP A 143 -18.29 -8.31 -6.04
N ASN A 144 -18.86 -8.84 -4.95
CA ASN A 144 -20.02 -9.73 -5.01
C ASN A 144 -21.25 -9.03 -4.46
N GLU A 145 -22.44 -9.41 -4.95
CA GLU A 145 -23.68 -9.07 -4.26
C GLU A 145 -23.61 -9.60 -2.81
N VAL A 146 -24.04 -8.77 -1.86
CA VAL A 146 -24.06 -9.17 -0.45
C VAL A 146 -25.24 -10.11 -0.20
N ALA A 147 -24.99 -11.38 -0.47
CA ALA A 147 -25.93 -12.46 -0.27
C ALA A 147 -26.15 -12.82 1.21
N ASP A 148 -25.22 -12.45 2.10
CA ASP A 148 -25.10 -13.08 3.42
C ASP A 148 -24.82 -12.07 4.53
N LEU A 149 -25.74 -11.11 4.70
CA LEU A 149 -25.80 -10.28 5.91
C LEU A 149 -26.28 -11.07 7.14
N LEU A 150 -26.83 -12.28 6.92
CA LEU A 150 -27.30 -13.17 7.97
C LEU A 150 -26.15 -13.58 8.91
N ASN A 151 -24.99 -13.92 8.36
CA ASN A 151 -23.81 -14.25 9.16
C ASN A 151 -23.30 -13.04 9.96
N CYS A 152 -23.56 -11.81 9.51
CA CYS A 152 -23.30 -10.61 10.30
C CYS A 152 -24.35 -10.38 11.39
N GLY A 153 -25.45 -11.14 11.42
CA GLY A 153 -26.54 -11.01 12.39
C GLY A 153 -27.78 -10.28 11.88
N VAL A 154 -27.74 -9.72 10.66
CA VAL A 154 -28.88 -8.97 10.10
C VAL A 154 -29.98 -9.97 9.67
N PRO A 155 -31.23 -9.80 10.15
CA PRO A 155 -32.34 -10.66 9.75
C PRO A 155 -32.60 -10.64 8.23
N TRP A 156 -33.16 -11.73 7.70
CA TRP A 156 -33.52 -11.81 6.28
C TRP A 156 -34.50 -10.71 5.87
N ILE A 157 -34.13 -9.95 4.84
CA ILE A 157 -34.99 -8.99 4.19
C ILE A 157 -35.70 -9.71 3.05
N THR A 158 -36.97 -10.07 3.29
CA THR A 158 -37.80 -10.78 2.32
C THR A 158 -38.92 -9.86 1.83
N SER A 159 -39.59 -10.23 0.74
CA SER A 159 -40.78 -9.52 0.25
C SER A 159 -41.92 -9.43 1.28
N PHE A 160 -41.91 -10.31 2.30
CA PHE A 160 -42.91 -10.35 3.37
C PHE A 160 -42.47 -9.60 4.63
N SER A 161 -41.22 -9.14 4.69
CA SER A 161 -40.73 -8.32 5.79
C SER A 161 -41.03 -6.83 5.53
N ASN A 162 -41.22 -6.06 6.59
CA ASN A 162 -41.34 -4.59 6.52
C ASN A 162 -39.98 -3.88 6.48
N ASN A 163 -38.90 -4.66 6.40
CA ASN A 163 -37.52 -4.18 6.37
C ASN A 163 -37.11 -3.91 4.93
N VAL A 164 -36.27 -2.90 4.74
CA VAL A 164 -35.83 -2.46 3.42
C VAL A 164 -34.31 -2.44 3.37
N MET A 165 -33.74 -2.80 2.23
CA MET A 165 -32.35 -2.58 1.89
C MET A 165 -32.25 -1.83 0.58
N ILE A 166 -31.58 -0.68 0.61
CA ILE A 166 -31.17 0.05 -0.58
C ILE A 166 -29.66 0.00 -0.61
N TRP A 167 -29.10 -0.56 -1.67
CA TRP A 167 -27.66 -0.75 -1.75
C TRP A 167 -27.11 -0.42 -3.12
N THR A 168 -25.81 -0.16 -3.15
CA THR A 168 -25.06 0.06 -4.38
C THR A 168 -23.68 -0.55 -4.25
N HIS A 169 -23.06 -0.91 -5.37
CA HIS A 169 -21.63 -1.22 -5.35
C HIS A 169 -20.86 0.10 -5.30
N LYS A 170 -20.07 0.33 -4.27
CA LYS A 170 -19.09 1.41 -4.31
C LYS A 170 -17.80 0.88 -4.92
N ARG A 171 -17.71 0.99 -6.25
CA ARG A 171 -16.41 1.12 -6.90
C ARG A 171 -16.06 2.61 -6.88
N ARG A 172 -15.16 2.98 -5.96
CA ARG A 172 -14.71 4.33 -5.61
C ARG A 172 -14.47 5.26 -6.83
N MET A 173 -15.56 5.92 -7.23
CA MET A 173 -15.72 6.90 -8.31
C MET A 173 -15.78 6.42 -9.77
N LEU A 174 -16.73 7.03 -10.49
CA LEU A 174 -16.76 7.36 -11.93
C LEU A 174 -16.53 6.19 -12.91
N THR A 175 -17.13 5.05 -12.63
CA THR A 175 -17.16 3.91 -13.56
C THR A 175 -18.28 4.09 -14.57
N ILE A 176 -18.07 4.90 -15.61
CA ILE A 176 -18.93 4.83 -16.79
C ILE A 176 -18.41 3.63 -17.58
N LYS A 177 -19.12 2.51 -17.61
CA LYS A 177 -18.95 1.59 -18.75
C LYS A 177 -20.24 1.55 -19.53
N LYS A 178 -20.15 1.32 -20.83
CA LYS A 178 -21.25 0.75 -21.60
C LYS A 178 -21.41 -0.70 -21.15
N TYR A 179 -21.90 -0.90 -19.93
CA TYR A 179 -22.09 -2.21 -19.35
C TYR A 179 -23.14 -2.97 -20.16
N GLU A 180 -22.83 -4.22 -20.47
CA GLU A 180 -23.87 -5.19 -20.78
C GLU A 180 -24.69 -5.35 -19.50
N GLN A 181 -25.88 -4.75 -19.45
CA GLN A 181 -26.81 -4.91 -18.31
C GLN A 181 -26.96 -6.38 -17.90
N ASP A 182 -26.83 -7.28 -18.86
CA ASP A 182 -26.87 -8.72 -18.65
C ASP A 182 -25.79 -9.23 -17.67
N GLU A 183 -24.55 -8.74 -17.69
CA GLU A 183 -23.49 -9.18 -16.74
C GLU A 183 -23.84 -8.85 -15.29
N LEU A 184 -24.22 -7.59 -15.01
CA LEU A 184 -24.58 -7.17 -13.65
C LEU A 184 -25.87 -7.85 -13.18
N LEU A 185 -26.86 -8.03 -14.07
CA LEU A 185 -28.08 -8.77 -13.75
C LEU A 185 -27.82 -10.25 -13.46
N HIS A 186 -26.74 -10.83 -13.98
CA HIS A 186 -26.32 -12.19 -13.65
C HIS A 186 -25.68 -12.30 -12.25
N GLU A 187 -25.11 -11.21 -11.74
CA GLU A 187 -24.48 -11.15 -10.41
C GLU A 187 -25.51 -10.90 -9.28
N LEU A 188 -26.60 -10.21 -9.59
CA LEU A 188 -27.67 -9.87 -8.66
C LEU A 188 -28.67 -11.06 -8.51
N ARG A 189 -28.48 -11.92 -7.52
CA ARG A 189 -29.34 -13.08 -7.22
C ARG A 189 -30.39 -12.81 -6.16
N TYR A 190 -30.11 -11.92 -5.21
CA TYR A 190 -30.93 -11.65 -4.03
C TYR A 190 -31.64 -10.29 -4.09
N THR A 191 -31.26 -9.45 -5.04
CA THR A 191 -31.90 -8.16 -5.30
C THR A 191 -33.29 -8.32 -5.92
N HIS A 192 -34.28 -7.62 -5.36
CA HIS A 192 -35.67 -7.66 -5.83
C HIS A 192 -35.94 -6.71 -7.00
N LEU A 193 -35.17 -5.61 -7.10
CA LEU A 193 -35.32 -4.58 -8.11
C LEU A 193 -33.96 -3.93 -8.43
N PHE A 194 -33.65 -3.84 -9.72
CA PHE A 194 -32.51 -3.09 -10.22
C PHE A 194 -32.98 -1.74 -10.77
N VAL A 195 -32.54 -0.65 -10.15
CA VAL A 195 -32.85 0.73 -10.53
C VAL A 195 -31.60 1.39 -11.10
N TYR A 196 -31.72 1.93 -12.31
CA TYR A 196 -30.62 2.63 -12.97
C TYR A 196 -31.13 3.76 -13.84
N ASP A 197 -30.23 4.66 -14.19
CA ASP A 197 -30.48 5.68 -15.21
C ASP A 197 -29.26 5.79 -16.13
N ARG A 198 -29.43 6.42 -17.29
CA ARG A 198 -28.35 6.63 -18.26
C ARG A 198 -27.85 8.06 -18.15
N MET A 199 -26.54 8.23 -18.26
CA MET A 199 -25.93 9.56 -18.33
C MET A 199 -26.51 10.42 -19.45
N GLU A 200 -26.99 9.80 -20.53
CA GLU A 200 -27.60 10.45 -21.69
C GLU A 200 -28.89 11.23 -21.37
N TYR A 201 -29.52 10.96 -20.22
CA TYR A 201 -30.72 11.65 -19.76
C TYR A 201 -30.44 12.77 -18.76
N LEU A 202 -29.17 12.96 -18.34
CA LEU A 202 -28.79 14.11 -17.50
C LEU A 202 -28.92 15.41 -18.30
N ALA A 203 -29.59 16.39 -17.69
CA ALA A 203 -29.64 17.74 -18.22
C ALA A 203 -28.24 18.39 -18.19
N SER A 204 -27.99 19.33 -19.10
CA SER A 204 -26.72 20.07 -19.15
C SER A 204 -26.40 20.72 -17.79
N GLY A 205 -25.16 20.59 -17.34
CA GLY A 205 -24.69 21.09 -16.04
C GLY A 205 -25.00 20.19 -14.83
N GLN A 206 -25.94 19.24 -14.92
CA GLN A 206 -26.24 18.34 -13.79
C GLN A 206 -25.09 17.39 -13.48
N LEU A 207 -24.33 16.97 -14.49
CA LEU A 207 -23.14 16.13 -14.26
C LEU A 207 -22.10 16.85 -13.39
N TYR A 208 -21.86 18.15 -13.64
CA TYR A 208 -20.93 18.93 -12.82
C TYR A 208 -21.45 19.07 -11.39
N ALA A 209 -22.74 19.37 -11.22
CA ALA A 209 -23.37 19.42 -9.91
C ALA A 209 -23.27 18.08 -9.15
N LEU A 210 -23.37 16.96 -9.87
CA LEU A 210 -23.22 15.62 -9.30
C LEU A 210 -21.77 15.34 -8.89
N LEU A 211 -20.79 15.72 -9.72
CA LEU A 211 -19.37 15.65 -9.39
C LEU A 211 -19.03 16.50 -8.15
N CYS A 212 -19.61 17.71 -8.03
CA CYS A 212 -19.49 18.56 -6.86
C CYS A 212 -19.99 17.85 -5.59
N LYS A 213 -21.17 17.22 -5.64
CA LYS A 213 -21.72 16.47 -4.49
C LYS A 213 -20.87 15.25 -4.14
N GLU A 214 -20.36 14.53 -5.13
CA GLU A 214 -19.43 13.42 -4.89
C GLU A 214 -18.08 13.91 -4.31
N ALA A 215 -17.61 15.08 -4.72
CA ALA A 215 -16.42 15.71 -4.16
C ALA A 215 -16.60 16.07 -2.67
N ASP A 216 -17.76 16.61 -2.28
CA ASP A 216 -18.07 16.89 -0.87
C ASP A 216 -18.05 15.61 -0.02
N ILE A 217 -18.57 14.52 -0.58
CA ILE A 217 -18.54 13.19 0.04
C ILE A 217 -17.12 12.72 0.30
N ILE A 218 -16.22 12.87 -0.69
CA ILE A 218 -14.81 12.48 -0.56
C ILE A 218 -14.16 13.24 0.59
N VAL A 219 -14.35 14.55 0.65
CA VAL A 219 -13.77 15.40 1.70
C VAL A 219 -14.35 15.04 3.07
N ALA A 220 -15.68 14.89 3.17
CA ALA A 220 -16.34 14.57 4.43
C ALA A 220 -15.94 13.20 5.01
N CYS A 221 -15.69 12.21 4.15
CA CYS A 221 -15.32 10.86 4.60
C CYS A 221 -13.83 10.67 4.91
N ASN A 222 -12.99 11.66 4.60
CA ASN A 222 -11.54 11.55 4.77
C ASN A 222 -11.01 12.76 5.56
N PRO A 223 -11.00 12.70 6.90
CA PRO A 223 -10.54 13.82 7.75
C PRO A 223 -9.08 14.24 7.51
N CYS A 224 -8.27 13.39 6.88
CA CYS A 224 -6.90 13.70 6.47
C CYS A 224 -6.80 14.59 5.22
N ILE A 225 -7.89 14.82 4.50
CA ILE A 225 -7.94 15.76 3.38
C ILE A 225 -8.12 17.16 3.96
N GLN A 226 -7.05 17.95 3.98
CA GLN A 226 -7.04 19.32 4.46
C GLN A 226 -6.47 20.25 3.38
N GLY A 227 -6.91 21.52 3.36
CA GLY A 227 -6.44 22.49 2.37
C GLY A 227 -6.96 22.28 0.94
N VAL A 228 -7.98 21.42 0.76
CA VAL A 228 -8.59 21.14 -0.55
C VAL A 228 -10.06 21.53 -0.52
N ASN A 229 -10.51 22.26 -1.55
CA ASN A 229 -11.92 22.62 -1.71
C ASN A 229 -12.62 21.72 -2.75
N GLN A 230 -13.95 21.81 -2.82
CA GLN A 230 -14.77 21.02 -3.74
C GLN A 230 -14.29 21.14 -5.20
N THR A 231 -14.00 22.35 -5.68
CA THR A 231 -13.54 22.58 -7.06
C THR A 231 -12.21 21.90 -7.35
N MET A 232 -11.28 21.88 -6.39
CA MET A 232 -10.02 21.18 -6.51
C MET A 232 -10.23 19.66 -6.65
N VAL A 233 -11.10 19.06 -5.82
CA VAL A 233 -11.42 17.63 -5.93
C VAL A 233 -12.07 17.30 -7.27
N VAL A 234 -13.02 18.10 -7.74
CA VAL A 234 -13.63 17.92 -9.07
C VAL A 234 -12.58 18.00 -10.19
N ASN A 235 -11.67 18.99 -10.12
CA ASN A 235 -10.57 19.10 -11.08
C ASN A 235 -9.59 17.94 -10.99
N CYS A 236 -9.25 17.44 -9.79
CA CYS A 236 -8.44 16.23 -9.62
C CYS A 236 -9.12 15.02 -10.28
N SER A 237 -10.45 14.88 -10.12
CA SER A 237 -11.25 13.84 -10.76
C SER A 237 -11.19 13.96 -12.28
N LEU A 238 -11.47 15.13 -12.85
CA LEU A 238 -11.41 15.35 -14.29
C LEU A 238 -9.99 15.16 -14.85
N TYR A 239 -8.95 15.56 -14.11
CA TYR A 239 -7.56 15.37 -14.53
C TYR A 239 -7.17 13.88 -14.53
N LYS A 240 -7.63 13.10 -13.55
CA LYS A 240 -7.39 11.66 -13.52
C LYS A 240 -8.06 10.96 -14.71
N LEU A 241 -9.25 11.39 -15.10
CA LEU A 241 -9.89 10.94 -16.35
C LEU A 241 -9.06 11.32 -17.57
N PHE A 242 -8.61 12.58 -17.65
CA PHE A 242 -7.73 13.06 -18.71
C PHE A 242 -6.51 12.15 -18.85
N LEU A 243 -5.77 11.89 -17.76
CA LEU A 243 -4.60 11.01 -17.77
C LEU A 243 -4.94 9.60 -18.27
N GLN A 244 -6.06 9.02 -17.83
CA GLN A 244 -6.49 7.68 -18.25
C GLN A 244 -6.87 7.61 -19.73
N CYS A 245 -7.40 8.69 -20.31
CA CYS A 245 -7.77 8.77 -21.72
C CYS A 245 -6.61 9.19 -22.65
N SER A 246 -5.57 9.84 -22.12
CA SER A 246 -4.59 10.60 -22.89
C SER A 246 -3.50 9.79 -23.57
N ILE A 247 -3.20 8.58 -23.10
CA ILE A 247 -1.95 7.91 -23.44
C ILE A 247 -2.21 6.46 -23.84
N SER A 248 -1.44 5.95 -24.81
CA SER A 248 -1.48 4.55 -25.21
C SER A 248 -1.34 3.62 -23.99
N LYS A 249 -2.05 2.48 -23.96
CA LYS A 249 -2.01 1.51 -22.83
C LYS A 249 -0.60 1.06 -22.44
N ASN A 250 0.39 1.25 -23.32
CA ASN A 250 1.79 0.89 -23.13
C ASN A 250 2.57 1.89 -22.25
N ASN A 251 2.07 3.12 -22.09
CA ASN A 251 2.67 4.20 -21.30
C ASN A 251 1.85 4.52 -20.03
N SER A 252 1.13 3.53 -19.50
CA SER A 252 0.23 3.58 -18.32
C SER A 252 0.88 3.99 -16.98
N ASN A 253 2.13 4.43 -17.01
CA ASN A 253 3.02 4.74 -15.89
C ASN A 253 2.64 5.97 -15.05
N TRP A 254 1.44 6.53 -15.23
CA TRP A 254 1.08 7.86 -14.72
C TRP A 254 -0.08 7.87 -13.74
N VAL A 255 -0.89 6.81 -13.70
CA VAL A 255 -2.05 6.75 -12.82
C VAL A 255 -1.61 6.90 -11.36
N ASP A 256 -0.52 6.23 -10.97
CA ASP A 256 0.01 6.22 -9.59
C ASP A 256 0.87 7.43 -9.22
N VAL A 257 1.12 8.34 -10.19
CA VAL A 257 1.86 9.60 -10.00
C VAL A 257 0.96 10.83 -10.19
N ALA A 258 -0.37 10.63 -10.21
CA ALA A 258 -1.36 11.68 -10.44
C ALA A 258 -1.20 12.91 -9.51
N SER A 259 -0.69 12.72 -8.30
CA SER A 259 -0.42 13.81 -7.35
C SER A 259 0.61 14.81 -7.86
N ASN A 260 1.72 14.34 -8.47
CA ASN A 260 2.72 15.23 -9.07
C ASN A 260 2.10 16.06 -10.18
N TYR A 261 1.22 15.46 -10.99
CA TYR A 261 0.52 16.18 -12.04
C TYR A 261 -0.48 17.20 -11.51
N TRP A 262 -1.28 16.87 -10.50
CA TRP A 262 -2.22 17.82 -9.92
C TRP A 262 -1.50 19.05 -9.34
N ILE A 263 -0.36 18.83 -8.68
CA ILE A 263 0.48 19.88 -8.11
C ILE A 263 1.17 20.69 -9.23
N CYS A 264 1.76 20.01 -10.22
CA CYS A 264 2.46 20.68 -11.32
C CYS A 264 1.51 21.37 -12.32
N ASP A 265 0.27 20.92 -12.48
CA ASP A 265 -0.75 21.64 -13.25
C ASP A 265 -1.24 22.89 -12.50
N GLY A 266 -1.15 22.88 -11.16
CA GLY A 266 -1.68 23.94 -10.30
C GLY A 266 -3.14 23.71 -9.90
N ILE A 267 -3.61 22.47 -9.91
CA ILE A 267 -4.90 22.08 -9.33
C ILE A 267 -4.80 22.06 -7.80
N LEU A 268 -3.71 21.48 -7.30
CA LEU A 268 -3.39 21.44 -5.87
C LEU A 268 -2.24 22.39 -5.55
N GLU A 269 -2.23 22.89 -4.33
CA GLU A 269 -1.14 23.72 -3.80
C GLU A 269 0.11 22.86 -3.54
N LYS A 270 1.29 23.51 -3.58
CA LYS A 270 2.58 22.82 -3.45
C LYS A 270 2.79 22.17 -2.08
N ASP A 271 2.24 22.79 -1.04
CA ASP A 271 2.37 22.42 0.38
C ASP A 271 1.27 21.45 0.85
N ILE A 272 0.48 20.90 -0.08
CA ILE A 272 -0.50 19.87 0.25
C ILE A 272 0.18 18.67 0.92
N THR A 273 -0.44 18.14 1.97
CA THR A 273 0.16 17.04 2.71
C THR A 273 0.19 15.77 1.86
N LEU A 274 1.21 14.93 2.09
CA LEU A 274 1.31 13.64 1.44
C LEU A 274 0.06 12.77 1.71
N GLU A 275 -0.43 12.76 2.95
CA GLU A 275 -1.63 12.01 3.35
C GLU A 275 -2.86 12.44 2.54
N THR A 276 -3.06 13.74 2.35
CA THR A 276 -4.13 14.27 1.51
C THR A 276 -4.01 13.79 0.07
N SER A 277 -2.81 13.85 -0.52
CA SER A 277 -2.61 13.42 -1.92
C SER A 277 -2.87 11.92 -2.12
N VAL A 278 -2.45 11.09 -1.16
CA VAL A 278 -2.67 9.63 -1.19
C VAL A 278 -4.14 9.30 -0.98
N ALA A 279 -4.83 10.00 -0.08
CA ALA A 279 -6.26 9.84 0.13
C ALA A 279 -7.03 10.20 -1.15
N LEU A 280 -6.79 11.37 -1.75
CA LEU A 280 -7.43 11.77 -3.01
C LEU A 280 -7.17 10.77 -4.13
N HIS A 281 -5.94 10.32 -4.30
CA HIS A 281 -5.60 9.34 -5.32
C HIS A 281 -6.35 8.01 -5.12
N ARG A 282 -6.53 7.56 -3.87
CA ARG A 282 -7.28 6.35 -3.52
C ARG A 282 -8.80 6.52 -3.75
N GLU A 283 -9.35 7.67 -3.39
CA GLU A 283 -10.80 7.91 -3.48
C GLU A 283 -11.27 8.19 -4.90
N ILE A 284 -10.45 8.88 -5.70
CA ILE A 284 -10.75 9.22 -7.08
C ILE A 284 -10.27 8.08 -7.97
N THR A 285 -11.15 7.24 -8.50
CA THR A 285 -10.80 6.28 -9.56
C THR A 285 -11.74 6.49 -10.75
N TRP A 286 -11.29 6.12 -11.95
CA TRP A 286 -12.12 6.04 -13.14
C TRP A 286 -11.95 4.65 -13.75
N ASN A 287 -13.04 4.06 -14.20
CA ASN A 287 -13.01 2.79 -14.91
C ASN A 287 -13.83 2.97 -16.17
N CYS A 288 -13.16 3.43 -17.22
CA CYS A 288 -13.78 3.86 -18.47
C CYS A 288 -13.45 2.92 -19.62
N ASP A 289 -14.44 2.70 -20.50
CA ASP A 289 -14.20 2.25 -21.87
C ASP A 289 -14.03 3.45 -22.83
N ASP A 290 -13.59 3.20 -24.07
CA ASP A 290 -13.38 4.25 -25.08
C ASP A 290 -14.67 5.03 -25.44
N ASN A 291 -15.84 4.49 -25.15
CA ASN A 291 -17.14 5.09 -25.51
C ASN A 291 -17.62 6.10 -24.45
N VAL A 292 -17.05 6.08 -23.26
CA VAL A 292 -17.34 7.01 -22.15
C VAL A 292 -17.05 8.46 -22.51
N LEU A 293 -15.86 8.71 -23.05
CA LEU A 293 -15.42 10.07 -23.36
C LEU A 293 -16.36 10.72 -24.38
N THR A 294 -16.79 9.95 -25.38
CA THR A 294 -17.78 10.36 -26.38
C THR A 294 -19.12 10.74 -25.74
N LYS A 295 -19.57 10.00 -24.72
CA LYS A 295 -20.80 10.32 -23.99
C LYS A 295 -20.64 11.57 -23.14
N LEU A 296 -19.54 11.70 -22.40
CA LEU A 296 -19.24 12.87 -21.58
C LEU A 296 -19.21 14.16 -22.41
N LYS A 297 -18.53 14.15 -23.56
CA LYS A 297 -18.45 15.29 -24.49
C LYS A 297 -19.83 15.80 -24.96
N ARG A 298 -20.87 14.96 -24.99
CA ARG A 298 -22.22 15.37 -25.42
C ARG A 298 -22.98 16.18 -24.39
N HIS A 299 -22.68 16.01 -23.10
CA HIS A 299 -23.44 16.59 -21.99
C HIS A 299 -22.64 17.58 -21.14
N PHE A 300 -21.32 17.63 -21.35
CA PHE A 300 -20.42 18.40 -20.53
C PHE A 300 -19.28 18.97 -21.37
N GLU A 301 -19.04 20.28 -21.25
CA GLU A 301 -17.85 20.94 -21.79
C GLU A 301 -16.65 20.52 -20.93
N LEU A 302 -15.96 19.48 -21.38
CA LEU A 302 -14.76 18.99 -20.69
C LEU A 302 -13.66 20.06 -20.77
N PRO A 303 -12.90 20.27 -19.68
CA PRO A 303 -11.78 21.21 -19.69
C PRO A 303 -10.59 20.69 -20.51
N PHE A 304 -10.73 19.55 -21.19
CA PHE A 304 -9.65 18.89 -21.89
C PHE A 304 -10.04 18.32 -23.25
N LEU A 305 -9.04 18.20 -24.11
CA LEU A 305 -9.14 17.60 -25.44
C LEU A 305 -8.21 16.39 -25.55
N ILE A 306 -8.74 15.29 -26.08
CA ILE A 306 -7.98 14.11 -26.48
C ILE A 306 -8.12 13.96 -27.98
N VAL A 307 -7.00 13.93 -28.69
CA VAL A 307 -6.90 13.67 -30.13
C VAL A 307 -6.16 12.36 -30.33
N LYS A 308 -6.84 11.32 -30.81
CA LYS A 308 -6.20 10.03 -31.16
C LYS A 308 -5.74 10.03 -32.62
N GLU A 309 -5.04 8.98 -33.03
CA GLU A 309 -4.29 8.89 -34.30
C GLU A 309 -5.05 9.32 -35.57
N ASN A 310 -6.36 9.10 -35.63
CA ASN A 310 -7.20 9.40 -36.80
C ASN A 310 -8.17 10.57 -36.56
N ASP A 311 -8.11 11.20 -35.39
CA ASP A 311 -8.99 12.30 -35.03
C ASP A 311 -8.40 13.63 -35.52
N VAL A 312 -9.27 14.59 -35.82
CA VAL A 312 -8.87 15.94 -36.20
C VAL A 312 -8.83 16.80 -34.94
N TYR A 313 -7.83 17.67 -34.84
CA TYR A 313 -7.79 18.68 -33.79
C TYR A 313 -8.96 19.67 -33.96
N GLU A 314 -9.76 19.82 -32.93
CA GLU A 314 -10.83 20.82 -32.84
C GLU A 314 -10.30 22.05 -32.09
N GLU A 315 -10.40 23.24 -32.67
CA GLU A 315 -9.94 24.47 -32.04
C GLU A 315 -10.86 24.87 -30.89
N GLY A 316 -10.28 25.13 -29.73
CA GLY A 316 -11.04 25.49 -28.53
C GLY A 316 -10.14 25.89 -27.37
N SER A 317 -10.76 26.43 -26.31
CA SER A 317 -10.07 26.79 -25.08
C SER A 317 -10.02 25.59 -24.14
N TYR A 318 -8.99 24.76 -24.31
CA TYR A 318 -8.76 23.58 -23.49
C TYR A 318 -7.63 23.79 -22.52
N ARG A 319 -7.90 23.48 -21.25
CA ARG A 319 -6.91 23.55 -20.17
C ARG A 319 -5.91 22.38 -20.27
N TRP A 320 -6.37 21.18 -20.63
CA TRP A 320 -5.49 20.03 -20.81
C TRP A 320 -5.65 19.43 -22.20
N ILE A 321 -4.55 19.11 -22.87
CA ILE A 321 -4.57 18.61 -24.25
C ILE A 321 -3.66 17.39 -24.32
N SER A 322 -4.17 16.30 -24.89
CA SER A 322 -3.36 15.14 -25.27
C SER A 322 -3.56 14.81 -26.74
N VAL A 323 -2.44 14.56 -27.42
CA VAL A 323 -2.39 14.26 -28.85
C VAL A 323 -1.55 13.00 -29.05
N THR A 324 -2.14 11.98 -29.66
CA THR A 324 -1.44 10.81 -30.18
C THR A 324 -1.50 10.84 -31.71
N SER A 325 -0.36 10.91 -32.39
CA SER A 325 -0.32 10.99 -33.87
C SER A 325 0.60 9.95 -34.49
N LYS A 326 0.19 9.42 -35.65
CA LYS A 326 1.05 8.65 -36.57
C LYS A 326 1.68 9.49 -37.67
N ASP A 327 1.09 10.64 -37.95
CA ASP A 327 1.41 11.45 -39.12
C ASP A 327 2.33 12.62 -38.72
N ARG A 328 3.40 12.76 -39.50
CA ARG A 328 4.50 13.72 -39.31
C ARG A 328 4.12 15.14 -39.72
N GLU A 329 3.08 15.30 -40.55
CA GLU A 329 2.63 16.60 -41.06
C GLU A 329 1.39 17.15 -40.31
N MET A 330 0.75 16.32 -39.48
CA MET A 330 -0.63 16.50 -39.01
C MET A 330 -0.85 17.38 -37.79
N LEU A 331 0.18 17.95 -37.16
CA LEU A 331 -0.07 18.62 -35.88
C LEU A 331 -1.09 19.76 -36.01
N GLY A 332 -1.21 20.43 -37.16
CA GLY A 332 -2.27 21.41 -37.52
C GLY A 332 -2.27 22.69 -36.66
N MET A 333 -1.92 22.54 -35.38
CA MET A 333 -1.64 23.51 -34.35
C MET A 333 -0.32 24.22 -34.65
N LYS A 334 -0.43 25.52 -34.90
CA LYS A 334 0.73 26.42 -34.97
C LYS A 334 1.18 26.86 -33.57
N THR A 335 0.24 26.99 -32.65
CA THR A 335 0.43 27.48 -31.27
C THR A 335 -0.56 26.78 -30.35
N LEU A 336 -0.19 26.57 -29.08
CA LEU A 336 -1.13 26.09 -28.06
C LEU A 336 -2.10 27.21 -27.63
N PRO A 337 -3.34 26.87 -27.25
CA PRO A 337 -4.25 27.79 -26.59
C PRO A 337 -3.64 28.41 -25.32
N ALA A 338 -4.01 29.66 -25.02
CA ALA A 338 -3.45 30.38 -23.89
C ALA A 338 -3.80 29.74 -22.54
N GLU A 339 -4.96 29.10 -22.44
CA GLU A 339 -5.45 28.45 -21.22
C GLU A 339 -4.81 27.09 -20.93
N THR A 340 -4.06 26.53 -21.89
CA THR A 340 -3.46 25.21 -21.75
C THR A 340 -2.41 25.19 -20.64
N SER A 341 -2.70 24.42 -19.57
CA SER A 341 -1.81 24.19 -18.44
C SER A 341 -1.13 22.81 -18.47
N SER A 342 -1.68 21.85 -19.22
CA SER A 342 -1.08 20.53 -19.45
C SER A 342 -1.11 20.14 -20.93
N PHE A 343 0.04 19.74 -21.49
CA PHE A 343 0.16 19.28 -22.87
C PHE A 343 0.92 17.96 -22.97
N PHE A 344 0.31 16.98 -23.61
CA PHE A 344 0.84 15.63 -23.83
C PHE A 344 0.89 15.37 -25.34
N LEU A 345 2.05 15.01 -25.85
CA LEU A 345 2.24 14.70 -27.26
C LEU A 345 3.00 13.38 -27.41
N GLU A 346 2.36 12.41 -28.05
CA GLU A 346 2.92 11.09 -28.32
C GLU A 346 2.89 10.83 -29.84
N PHE A 347 4.08 10.74 -30.44
CA PHE A 347 4.18 10.15 -31.77
C PHE A 347 4.30 8.64 -31.65
N VAL A 348 3.50 7.91 -32.43
CA VAL A 348 3.61 6.44 -32.48
C VAL A 348 5.01 6.07 -32.98
N MET A 349 5.71 5.23 -32.22
CA MET A 349 7.06 4.76 -32.53
C MET A 349 7.19 4.38 -34.01
N SER A 350 8.00 5.15 -34.74
CA SER A 350 8.40 4.88 -36.13
C SER A 350 9.92 4.96 -36.20
N ASP A 351 10.54 4.45 -37.27
CA ASP A 351 12.00 4.38 -37.40
C ASP A 351 12.73 5.74 -37.29
N GLN A 352 12.00 6.87 -37.38
CA GLN A 352 12.56 8.20 -37.12
C GLN A 352 11.60 9.08 -36.28
N PRO A 353 12.12 9.78 -35.25
CA PRO A 353 11.35 10.74 -34.45
C PRO A 353 10.83 11.93 -35.27
N THR A 354 9.70 12.50 -34.86
CA THR A 354 9.03 13.59 -35.60
C THR A 354 9.45 14.96 -35.07
N MET A 355 9.78 15.90 -35.97
CA MET A 355 10.14 17.28 -35.60
C MET A 355 8.97 18.01 -34.93
N LEU A 356 9.24 18.66 -33.80
CA LEU A 356 8.27 19.55 -33.16
C LEU A 356 8.06 20.82 -34.02
N PRO A 357 6.81 21.29 -34.17
CA PRO A 357 6.52 22.54 -34.88
C PRO A 357 7.20 23.75 -34.22
N ASN A 358 7.83 24.59 -35.05
CA ASN A 358 8.36 25.88 -34.59
C ASN A 358 7.22 26.79 -34.12
N GLY A 359 7.41 27.44 -32.96
CA GLY A 359 6.44 28.39 -32.40
C GLY A 359 5.31 27.78 -31.57
N LEU A 360 5.22 26.45 -31.46
CA LEU A 360 4.14 25.76 -30.74
C LEU A 360 3.91 26.30 -29.32
N PHE A 361 5.00 26.66 -28.63
CA PHE A 361 4.99 27.11 -27.23
C PHE A 361 5.18 28.63 -27.06
N GLU A 362 5.16 29.42 -28.14
CA GLU A 362 5.55 30.85 -28.10
C GLU A 362 4.66 31.72 -27.17
N HIS A 363 3.42 31.28 -26.91
CA HIS A 363 2.45 31.98 -26.05
C HIS A 363 1.98 31.15 -24.84
N SER A 364 2.68 30.07 -24.51
CA SER A 364 2.26 29.08 -23.50
C SER A 364 2.68 29.50 -22.07
N ASN A 365 2.13 30.61 -21.59
CA ASN A 365 2.47 31.16 -20.26
C ASN A 365 1.86 30.35 -19.10
N ASN A 366 0.77 29.61 -19.33
CA ASN A 366 0.09 28.82 -18.30
C ASN A 366 0.58 27.36 -18.24
N LEU A 367 1.43 26.94 -19.18
CA LEU A 367 1.88 25.56 -19.32
C LEU A 367 2.69 25.13 -18.08
N GLY A 368 2.09 24.31 -17.24
CA GLY A 368 2.67 23.74 -16.03
C GLY A 368 3.21 22.32 -16.22
N VAL A 369 2.59 21.54 -17.12
CA VAL A 369 2.97 20.14 -17.40
C VAL A 369 3.19 19.94 -18.90
N LEU A 370 4.37 19.43 -19.25
CA LEU A 370 4.71 19.04 -20.62
C LEU A 370 5.19 17.58 -20.63
N PHE A 371 4.54 16.75 -21.43
CA PHE A 371 5.00 15.40 -21.74
C PHE A 371 5.19 15.23 -23.25
N LEU A 372 6.38 14.79 -23.67
CA LEU A 372 6.73 14.57 -25.06
C LEU A 372 7.27 13.14 -25.24
N CYS A 373 6.72 12.40 -26.19
CA CYS A 373 7.16 11.05 -26.54
C CYS A 373 7.48 10.95 -28.03
N CYS A 374 8.63 10.35 -28.36
CA CYS A 374 9.11 10.14 -29.73
C CYS A 374 9.25 11.44 -30.57
N CYS A 375 9.61 12.55 -29.92
CA CYS A 375 9.76 13.87 -30.55
C CYS A 375 11.23 14.19 -30.90
N ALA A 376 11.45 14.95 -31.97
CA ALA A 376 12.73 15.55 -32.32
C ALA A 376 12.70 17.08 -32.14
N PHE A 377 13.68 17.62 -31.43
CA PHE A 377 13.89 19.07 -31.30
C PHE A 377 15.33 19.38 -30.90
N ASN A 378 15.75 20.63 -31.09
CA ASN A 378 17.11 21.05 -30.75
C ASN A 378 17.27 21.15 -29.23
N PHE A 379 18.17 20.36 -28.65
CA PHE A 379 18.41 20.31 -27.21
C PHE A 379 19.13 21.54 -26.65
N ALA A 380 19.86 22.28 -27.48
CA ALA A 380 20.51 23.54 -27.07
C ALA A 380 19.53 24.72 -27.06
N SER A 381 18.44 24.62 -27.81
CA SER A 381 17.40 25.64 -27.89
C SER A 381 16.01 25.02 -27.99
N PRO A 382 15.55 24.29 -26.96
CA PRO A 382 14.25 23.62 -27.01
C PRO A 382 13.11 24.64 -27.15
N PRO A 383 12.00 24.27 -27.83
CA PRO A 383 10.97 25.24 -28.20
C PRO A 383 10.18 25.78 -27.00
N PHE A 384 10.31 25.17 -25.82
CA PHE A 384 9.63 25.53 -24.57
C PHE A 384 10.53 26.28 -23.56
N LEU A 385 11.71 26.77 -23.95
CA LEU A 385 12.64 27.48 -23.05
C LEU A 385 12.01 28.68 -22.30
N LYS A 386 11.06 29.36 -22.94
CA LYS A 386 10.39 30.56 -22.41
C LYS A 386 9.13 30.26 -21.59
N CYS A 387 8.78 28.99 -21.39
CA CYS A 387 7.60 28.62 -20.60
C CYS A 387 7.87 28.83 -19.11
N HIS A 388 7.55 30.03 -18.61
CA HIS A 388 7.83 30.44 -17.21
C HIS A 388 7.09 29.62 -16.16
N SER A 389 5.96 29.02 -16.49
CA SER A 389 5.14 28.24 -15.54
C SER A 389 5.44 26.76 -15.51
N LEU A 390 6.42 26.28 -16.29
CA LEU A 390 6.67 24.85 -16.49
C LEU A 390 7.24 24.20 -15.22
N ARG A 391 6.42 23.38 -14.55
CA ARG A 391 6.76 22.67 -13.31
C ARG A 391 7.08 21.19 -13.53
N PHE A 392 6.54 20.57 -14.57
CA PHE A 392 6.78 19.19 -14.92
C PHE A 392 7.26 19.08 -16.37
N LEU A 393 8.40 18.43 -16.58
CA LEU A 393 8.92 18.07 -17.90
C LEU A 393 9.19 16.57 -17.95
N GLY A 394 8.41 15.86 -18.76
CA GLY A 394 8.60 14.43 -19.03
C GLY A 394 8.94 14.20 -20.49
N LEU A 395 10.01 13.46 -20.76
CA LEU A 395 10.47 13.14 -22.10
C LEU A 395 10.68 11.64 -22.22
N ASP A 396 10.19 11.06 -23.30
CA ASP A 396 10.32 9.64 -23.60
C ASP A 396 10.77 9.43 -25.05
N ASN A 397 11.85 8.67 -25.26
CA ASN A 397 12.40 8.38 -26.60
C ASN A 397 12.58 9.62 -27.50
N CYS A 398 12.91 10.79 -26.92
CA CYS A 398 13.10 12.03 -27.67
C CYS A 398 14.55 12.16 -28.16
N THR A 399 14.76 12.83 -29.28
CA THR A 399 16.08 12.96 -29.91
C THR A 399 16.48 14.39 -30.23
N ASN A 400 17.77 14.66 -30.12
CA ASN A 400 18.33 15.97 -30.47
C ASN A 400 18.35 16.17 -31.99
N ASP A 401 17.64 17.19 -32.46
CA ASP A 401 17.74 17.69 -33.82
C ASP A 401 18.94 18.63 -33.98
N LYS A 402 19.98 18.16 -34.68
CA LYS A 402 21.22 18.90 -34.94
C LYS A 402 21.15 19.79 -36.18
N THR A 403 20.00 19.88 -36.87
CA THR A 403 19.89 20.61 -38.14
C THR A 403 19.76 22.13 -37.98
N GLY A 404 19.52 22.64 -36.77
CA GLY A 404 19.41 24.08 -36.49
C GLY A 404 20.66 24.71 -35.89
N GLU A 405 21.16 25.80 -36.50
CA GLU A 405 22.13 26.74 -35.89
C GLU A 405 21.45 27.57 -34.79
N GLY A 406 21.19 26.97 -33.64
CA GLY A 406 20.69 27.68 -32.46
C GLY A 406 21.83 28.45 -31.79
N LYS A 407 21.72 29.78 -31.68
CA LYS A 407 22.64 30.59 -30.87
C LYS A 407 22.48 30.21 -29.39
N ASP A 408 23.60 29.88 -28.76
CA ASP A 408 23.81 29.46 -27.37
C ASP A 408 23.51 30.56 -26.31
N HIS A 409 22.60 31.49 -26.62
CA HIS A 409 22.40 32.74 -25.87
C HIS A 409 20.96 32.93 -25.37
N THR A 410 20.09 31.93 -25.50
CA THR A 410 18.71 32.01 -25.00
C THR A 410 18.67 31.62 -23.53
N GLU A 411 18.06 32.45 -22.69
CA GLU A 411 17.87 32.21 -21.25
C GLU A 411 16.93 31.02 -21.00
N TRP A 412 17.35 30.09 -20.15
CA TRP A 412 16.63 28.84 -19.85
C TRP A 412 15.59 29.07 -18.74
N VAL A 413 14.64 29.97 -18.99
CA VAL A 413 13.76 30.46 -17.92
C VAL A 413 12.85 29.36 -17.35
N CYS A 414 12.46 28.38 -18.17
CA CYS A 414 11.65 27.24 -17.73
C CYS A 414 12.32 26.39 -16.64
N LEU A 415 13.66 26.39 -16.54
CA LEU A 415 14.36 25.59 -15.52
C LEU A 415 14.17 26.14 -14.10
N HIS A 416 13.95 27.45 -13.96
CA HIS A 416 13.75 28.08 -12.65
C HIS A 416 12.44 27.69 -11.97
N SER A 417 11.42 27.31 -12.74
CA SER A 417 10.11 26.88 -12.23
C SER A 417 9.95 25.36 -12.14
N LEU A 418 10.92 24.60 -12.63
CA LEU A 418 10.83 23.14 -12.74
C LEU A 418 10.87 22.45 -11.37
N TRP A 419 9.89 21.58 -11.12
CA TRP A 419 9.76 20.77 -9.89
C TRP A 419 10.01 19.28 -10.17
N VAL A 420 9.66 18.80 -11.36
CA VAL A 420 9.83 17.40 -11.76
C VAL A 420 10.47 17.32 -13.14
N LEU A 421 11.57 16.56 -13.23
CA LEU A 421 12.24 16.22 -14.47
C LEU A 421 12.26 14.69 -14.62
N ASP A 422 11.59 14.16 -15.64
CA ASP A 422 11.53 12.73 -15.95
C ASP A 422 12.06 12.46 -17.36
N LEU A 423 13.24 11.87 -17.44
CA LEU A 423 13.93 11.54 -18.69
C LEU A 423 13.94 10.03 -18.90
N ARG A 424 13.24 9.55 -19.92
CA ARG A 424 13.15 8.13 -20.27
C ARG A 424 13.72 7.91 -21.66
N TYR A 425 14.71 7.04 -21.78
CA TYR A 425 15.35 6.67 -23.06
C TYR A 425 15.70 7.91 -23.93
N THR A 426 16.06 9.02 -23.29
CA THR A 426 16.29 10.33 -23.91
C THR A 426 17.64 10.88 -23.42
N ASP A 427 18.65 10.84 -24.29
CA ASP A 427 20.03 11.22 -23.95
C ASP A 427 20.26 12.74 -24.07
N TRP A 428 19.86 13.48 -23.02
CA TRP A 428 19.98 14.94 -22.97
C TRP A 428 21.04 15.42 -21.96
N ASN A 429 22.32 15.33 -22.34
CA ASN A 429 23.43 15.60 -21.42
C ASN A 429 23.47 17.07 -20.94
N GLU A 430 23.05 18.00 -21.80
CA GLU A 430 23.12 19.43 -21.53
C GLU A 430 22.20 19.89 -20.39
N ILE A 431 20.97 19.36 -20.29
CA ILE A 431 20.02 19.73 -19.23
C ILE A 431 20.52 19.33 -17.83
N LEU A 432 21.36 18.28 -17.77
CA LEU A 432 21.99 17.76 -16.56
C LEU A 432 23.42 18.30 -16.36
N SER A 433 23.83 19.32 -17.11
CA SER A 433 25.11 19.99 -16.87
C SER A 433 25.09 20.80 -15.57
N PRO A 434 26.25 21.00 -14.91
CA PRO A 434 26.37 21.83 -13.71
C PRO A 434 25.65 23.18 -13.81
N ALA A 435 25.88 23.90 -14.90
CA ALA A 435 25.32 25.24 -15.12
C ALA A 435 23.79 25.25 -15.22
N LYS A 436 23.17 24.19 -15.75
CA LYS A 436 21.71 24.08 -15.85
C LYS A 436 21.08 23.55 -14.56
N MET A 437 21.76 22.64 -13.87
CA MET A 437 21.35 22.18 -12.54
C MET A 437 21.31 23.33 -11.52
N ASP A 438 22.24 24.29 -11.62
CA ASP A 438 22.26 25.50 -10.78
C ASP A 438 21.03 26.41 -11.01
N LEU A 439 20.28 26.24 -12.11
CA LEU A 439 19.03 26.97 -12.37
C LEU A 439 17.81 26.26 -11.76
N MET A 440 17.92 24.97 -11.46
CA MET A 440 16.82 24.08 -11.06
C MET A 440 16.68 23.96 -9.53
N ASP A 441 16.76 25.08 -8.80
CA ASP A 441 16.71 25.08 -7.32
C ASP A 441 15.41 24.50 -6.76
N ASN A 442 14.31 24.60 -7.51
CA ASN A 442 12.99 24.12 -7.10
C ASN A 442 12.76 22.63 -7.38
N LEU A 443 13.71 21.91 -7.98
CA LEU A 443 13.53 20.52 -8.38
C LEU A 443 13.36 19.62 -7.15
N VAL A 444 12.23 18.92 -7.11
CA VAL A 444 11.83 17.99 -6.05
C VAL A 444 12.04 16.54 -6.49
N GLU A 445 11.83 16.24 -7.77
CA GLU A 445 12.01 14.89 -8.33
C GLU A 445 12.85 14.91 -9.61
N LEU A 446 13.89 14.07 -9.62
CA LEU A 446 14.71 13.78 -10.78
C LEU A 446 14.63 12.28 -11.08
N SER A 447 14.18 11.95 -12.28
CA SER A 447 14.05 10.58 -12.77
C SER A 447 14.79 10.41 -14.08
N MET A 448 15.63 9.38 -14.15
CA MET A 448 16.40 9.00 -15.32
C MET A 448 16.22 7.51 -15.56
N GLU A 449 15.70 7.14 -16.72
CA GLU A 449 15.48 5.74 -17.13
C GLU A 449 16.15 5.44 -18.46
N GLY A 450 16.86 4.31 -18.55
CA GLY A 450 17.32 3.78 -19.84
C GLY A 450 18.44 4.58 -20.50
N VAL A 451 19.13 5.44 -19.77
CA VAL A 451 20.23 6.29 -20.25
C VAL A 451 21.46 6.16 -19.36
N TRP A 452 22.64 6.52 -19.88
CA TRP A 452 23.88 6.48 -19.11
C TRP A 452 23.95 7.69 -18.18
N CYS A 453 23.33 7.56 -17.01
CA CYS A 453 23.10 8.67 -16.09
C CYS A 453 24.10 8.77 -14.92
N TRP A 454 24.93 7.74 -14.70
CA TRP A 454 25.90 7.75 -13.59
C TRP A 454 26.90 8.91 -13.68
N GLN A 455 27.24 9.35 -14.90
CA GLN A 455 28.09 10.54 -15.10
C GLN A 455 27.51 11.80 -14.43
N TYR A 456 26.18 11.98 -14.41
CA TYR A 456 25.53 13.17 -13.86
C TYR A 456 25.45 13.15 -12.34
N THR A 457 25.47 11.96 -11.74
CA THR A 457 25.43 11.86 -10.28
C THR A 457 26.59 12.61 -9.65
N THR A 458 27.77 12.60 -10.29
CA THR A 458 28.96 13.34 -9.86
C THR A 458 28.78 14.86 -9.80
N CYS A 459 27.80 15.39 -10.55
CA CYS A 459 27.47 16.82 -10.58
C CYS A 459 26.39 17.22 -9.57
N LEU A 460 25.67 16.25 -8.99
CA LEU A 460 24.63 16.47 -7.99
C LEU A 460 25.14 17.09 -6.67
N PRO A 461 26.33 16.77 -6.11
CA PRO A 461 26.72 17.33 -4.83
C PRO A 461 26.81 18.86 -4.86
N GLY A 462 26.24 19.50 -3.83
CA GLY A 462 26.09 20.95 -3.72
C GLY A 462 24.98 21.57 -4.57
N ARG A 463 24.30 20.79 -5.43
CA ARG A 463 23.21 21.23 -6.31
C ARG A 463 21.88 20.59 -5.96
N LEU A 464 20.80 21.11 -6.52
CA LEU A 464 19.43 20.61 -6.34
C LEU A 464 19.09 20.43 -4.84
N PRO A 465 19.15 21.52 -4.04
CA PRO A 465 19.03 21.44 -2.58
C PRO A 465 17.64 20.98 -2.09
N ASN A 466 16.62 21.04 -2.96
CA ASN A 466 15.25 20.64 -2.66
C ASN A 466 14.88 19.23 -3.14
N LEU A 467 15.85 18.47 -3.67
CA LEU A 467 15.58 17.14 -4.21
C LEU A 467 15.13 16.18 -3.10
N GLN A 468 13.91 15.66 -3.25
CA GLN A 468 13.30 14.68 -2.35
C GLN A 468 13.23 13.28 -2.96
N ARG A 469 13.22 13.18 -4.29
CA ARG A 469 13.08 11.91 -5.00
C ARG A 469 14.14 11.82 -6.09
N LEU A 470 14.96 10.78 -6.01
CA LEU A 470 15.94 10.46 -7.04
C LEU A 470 15.68 9.04 -7.56
N ARG A 471 15.49 8.92 -8.87
CA ARG A 471 15.28 7.65 -9.55
C ARG A 471 16.32 7.48 -10.66
N VAL A 472 17.12 6.42 -10.53
CA VAL A 472 18.14 5.99 -11.49
C VAL A 472 17.78 4.56 -11.89
N ILE A 473 17.02 4.43 -12.98
CA ILE A 473 16.34 3.19 -13.36
C ILE A 473 16.97 2.63 -14.64
N LYS A 474 17.33 1.34 -14.62
CA LYS A 474 17.86 0.62 -15.79
C LYS A 474 18.90 1.43 -16.60
N PRO A 475 19.94 2.04 -15.97
CA PRO A 475 20.90 2.81 -16.74
C PRO A 475 21.63 1.91 -17.74
N THR A 476 21.99 2.50 -18.88
CA THR A 476 22.83 1.83 -19.86
C THR A 476 24.29 1.83 -19.42
N SER A 477 25.03 0.82 -19.88
CA SER A 477 26.47 0.71 -19.69
C SER A 477 27.20 1.90 -20.29
N GLY A 478 28.15 2.46 -19.53
CA GLY A 478 29.06 3.49 -20.02
C GLY A 478 30.51 3.23 -19.61
N PRO A 479 31.47 4.05 -20.08
CA PRO A 479 32.89 3.88 -19.77
C PRO A 479 33.13 3.95 -18.24
N ASP A 480 33.89 2.96 -17.74
CA ASP A 480 34.36 2.75 -16.36
C ASP A 480 33.69 3.60 -15.27
N ILE A 481 32.71 3.01 -14.57
CA ILE A 481 32.13 3.60 -13.36
C ILE A 481 33.19 3.58 -12.26
N SER A 482 33.70 4.75 -11.87
CA SER A 482 34.43 4.85 -10.61
C SER A 482 33.46 4.55 -9.45
N PRO A 483 33.85 3.74 -8.44
CA PRO A 483 33.01 3.48 -7.26
C PRO A 483 32.56 4.75 -6.53
N ASP A 484 33.33 5.84 -6.67
CA ASP A 484 33.05 7.15 -6.08
C ASP A 484 31.88 7.88 -6.75
N ALA A 485 31.61 7.59 -8.03
CA ALA A 485 30.49 8.19 -8.75
C ALA A 485 29.15 7.86 -8.07
N CYS A 486 28.98 6.62 -7.59
CA CYS A 486 27.77 6.20 -6.90
C CYS A 486 27.56 6.86 -5.52
N ASN A 487 28.59 7.47 -4.92
CA ASN A 487 28.49 8.11 -3.59
C ASN A 487 28.14 9.62 -3.65
N SER A 488 28.17 10.21 -4.84
CA SER A 488 28.20 11.66 -5.06
C SER A 488 26.90 12.39 -4.73
N PHE A 489 25.74 11.73 -4.76
CA PHE A 489 24.42 12.35 -4.55
C PHE A 489 23.88 12.26 -3.11
N MET A 490 24.70 11.79 -2.17
CA MET A 490 24.26 11.50 -0.79
C MET A 490 24.38 12.68 0.19
N ASP A 491 24.67 13.88 -0.31
CA ASP A 491 24.64 15.13 0.44
C ASP A 491 23.22 15.74 0.54
N LYS A 492 22.21 15.02 0.03
CA LYS A 492 20.82 15.49 -0.09
C LYS A 492 20.06 15.33 1.22
N ALA A 493 20.04 16.40 2.01
CA ALA A 493 19.37 16.43 3.32
C ALA A 493 17.85 16.21 3.28
N LYS A 494 17.20 16.37 2.12
CA LYS A 494 15.75 16.21 1.92
C LYS A 494 15.35 14.94 1.18
N LEU A 495 16.30 14.06 0.84
CA LEU A 495 16.03 12.88 0.02
C LEU A 495 15.19 11.84 0.79
N GLU A 496 13.93 11.67 0.39
CA GLU A 496 12.96 10.75 0.98
C GLU A 496 12.87 9.42 0.23
N ILE A 497 13.07 9.43 -1.10
CA ILE A 497 12.94 8.26 -1.97
C ILE A 497 14.18 8.11 -2.83
N LEU A 498 14.77 6.92 -2.77
CA LEU A 498 15.81 6.50 -3.67
C LEU A 498 15.41 5.21 -4.39
N ASP A 499 15.27 5.31 -5.70
CA ASP A 499 14.97 4.18 -6.58
C ASP A 499 16.16 3.90 -7.48
N LEU A 500 16.79 2.74 -7.27
CA LEU A 500 17.94 2.28 -8.04
C LEU A 500 17.57 1.04 -8.87
N SER A 501 16.30 0.87 -9.23
CA SER A 501 15.85 -0.39 -9.83
C SER A 501 16.48 -0.66 -11.21
N GLY A 502 16.82 -1.92 -11.47
CA GLY A 502 17.44 -2.35 -12.73
C GLY A 502 18.91 -1.95 -12.89
N ASN A 503 19.58 -1.48 -11.83
CA ASN A 503 21.01 -1.20 -11.81
C ASN A 503 21.83 -2.50 -11.80
N ASN A 504 21.95 -3.15 -12.96
CA ASN A 504 22.68 -4.40 -13.08
C ASN A 504 24.20 -4.23 -12.92
N GLU A 505 24.77 -3.05 -13.13
CA GLU A 505 26.23 -2.86 -13.00
C GLU A 505 26.69 -2.57 -11.56
N MET A 506 25.75 -2.23 -10.67
CA MET A 506 26.07 -1.86 -9.30
C MET A 506 26.43 -3.11 -8.47
N GLU A 507 27.70 -3.25 -8.11
CA GLU A 507 28.15 -4.34 -7.23
C GLU A 507 28.09 -3.99 -5.74
N ILE A 508 28.30 -2.71 -5.42
CA ILE A 508 28.42 -2.19 -4.06
C ILE A 508 27.44 -1.04 -3.90
N LEU A 509 26.66 -1.10 -2.82
CA LEU A 509 25.72 -0.03 -2.47
C LEU A 509 26.49 1.20 -1.96
N PRO A 510 26.05 2.44 -2.24
CA PRO A 510 26.78 3.64 -1.81
C PRO A 510 26.94 3.71 -0.28
N ASN A 511 28.20 3.82 0.18
CA ASN A 511 28.52 3.84 1.61
C ASN A 511 27.96 5.07 2.34
N SER A 512 27.70 6.15 1.59
CA SER A 512 27.15 7.39 2.11
C SER A 512 25.63 7.38 2.27
N LEU A 513 24.93 6.26 2.02
CA LEU A 513 23.48 6.14 2.28
C LEU A 513 23.08 6.51 3.71
N SER A 514 23.96 6.25 4.69
CA SER A 514 23.75 6.65 6.08
C SER A 514 23.56 8.16 6.27
N LYS A 515 24.07 8.98 5.34
CA LYS A 515 23.93 10.45 5.34
C LYS A 515 22.56 10.94 4.87
N ALA A 516 21.82 10.12 4.12
CA ALA A 516 20.45 10.41 3.70
C ALA A 516 19.48 10.20 4.88
N SER A 517 19.61 11.05 5.92
CA SER A 517 18.96 10.86 7.22
C SER A 517 17.44 10.82 7.17
N VAL A 518 16.82 11.43 6.15
CA VAL A 518 15.36 11.47 5.95
C VAL A 518 14.85 10.44 4.94
N LEU A 519 15.70 9.53 4.46
CA LEU A 519 15.31 8.50 3.50
C LEU A 519 14.25 7.58 4.10
N GLN A 520 13.11 7.48 3.44
CA GLN A 520 11.96 6.67 3.84
C GLN A 520 11.78 5.43 2.96
N VAL A 521 12.19 5.50 1.69
CA VAL A 521 12.02 4.40 0.71
C VAL A 521 13.32 4.12 -0.03
N LEU A 522 13.72 2.84 -0.04
CA LEU A 522 14.85 2.33 -0.83
C LEU A 522 14.39 1.16 -1.70
N ILE A 523 14.58 1.29 -3.01
CA ILE A 523 14.19 0.26 -4.00
C ILE A 523 15.42 -0.20 -4.77
N LEU A 524 15.70 -1.50 -4.70
CA LEU A 524 16.83 -2.18 -5.35
C LEU A 524 16.37 -3.30 -6.30
N ASP A 525 15.11 -3.27 -6.73
CA ASP A 525 14.51 -4.30 -7.58
C ASP A 525 15.31 -4.46 -8.88
N GLY A 526 15.72 -5.68 -9.22
CA GLY A 526 16.56 -5.98 -10.38
C GLY A 526 18.03 -5.53 -10.28
N CYS A 527 18.55 -5.19 -9.11
CA CYS A 527 19.98 -4.90 -8.91
C CYS A 527 20.81 -6.19 -8.74
N ASN A 528 20.88 -7.01 -9.80
CA ASN A 528 21.29 -8.41 -9.67
C ASN A 528 22.77 -8.64 -9.33
N ASN A 529 23.66 -7.67 -9.56
CA ASN A 529 25.09 -7.79 -9.24
C ASN A 529 25.47 -7.26 -7.84
N VAL A 530 24.52 -6.68 -7.10
CA VAL A 530 24.79 -6.20 -5.73
C VAL A 530 25.18 -7.39 -4.85
N LYS A 531 26.38 -7.33 -4.27
CA LYS A 531 26.92 -8.43 -3.45
C LYS A 531 26.40 -8.41 -2.01
N ASN A 532 26.21 -7.21 -1.46
CA ASN A 532 25.76 -7.01 -0.08
C ASN A 532 24.94 -5.72 0.04
N VAL A 533 23.88 -5.76 0.85
CA VAL A 533 23.19 -4.58 1.38
C VAL A 533 23.68 -4.40 2.82
N LEU A 534 24.90 -3.87 2.93
CA LEU A 534 25.57 -3.59 4.20
C LEU A 534 26.38 -2.30 4.04
N VAL A 535 25.98 -1.26 4.76
CA VAL A 535 26.64 0.05 4.78
C VAL A 535 27.38 0.20 6.12
N PRO A 536 28.62 0.73 6.17
CA PRO A 536 29.42 0.79 7.39
C PRO A 536 28.72 1.40 8.61
N ASP A 537 27.96 2.49 8.39
CA ASP A 537 27.22 3.20 9.44
C ASP A 537 25.75 2.75 9.56
N GLY A 538 25.36 1.71 8.83
CA GLY A 538 23.97 1.26 8.70
C GLY A 538 23.15 2.09 7.70
N LEU A 539 21.95 1.60 7.41
CA LEU A 539 20.96 2.34 6.63
C LEU A 539 20.23 3.39 7.49
N PRO A 540 19.59 4.40 6.89
CA PRO A 540 18.86 5.44 7.62
C PRO A 540 17.77 4.90 8.57
N GLN A 541 17.72 5.43 9.79
CA GLN A 541 16.79 4.96 10.83
C GLN A 541 15.31 5.22 10.49
N LEU A 542 15.05 6.23 9.65
CA LEU A 542 13.72 6.63 9.19
C LEU A 542 13.20 5.83 7.99
N LEU A 543 13.95 4.83 7.52
CA LEU A 543 13.53 3.97 6.43
C LEU A 543 12.25 3.20 6.80
N LYS A 544 11.17 3.42 6.05
CA LYS A 544 9.84 2.80 6.23
C LYS A 544 9.60 1.64 5.30
N SER A 545 10.16 1.71 4.08
CA SER A 545 9.92 0.74 3.00
C SER A 545 11.21 0.31 2.32
N PHE A 546 11.40 -0.99 2.15
CA PHE A 546 12.55 -1.58 1.44
C PHE A 546 12.09 -2.65 0.45
N SER A 547 12.60 -2.60 -0.78
CA SER A 547 12.31 -3.62 -1.80
C SER A 547 13.59 -4.11 -2.48
N PHE A 548 13.71 -5.44 -2.60
CA PHE A 548 14.72 -6.09 -3.42
C PHE A 548 14.12 -7.34 -4.08
N ASP A 549 13.60 -7.14 -5.29
CA ASP A 549 13.09 -8.20 -6.16
C ASP A 549 14.12 -8.59 -7.22
N GLY A 550 14.74 -9.75 -7.09
CA GLY A 550 15.70 -10.29 -8.06
C GLY A 550 15.09 -10.59 -9.43
N TYR A 551 13.77 -10.53 -9.58
CA TYR A 551 13.13 -10.76 -10.88
C TYR A 551 13.26 -9.56 -11.81
N GLY A 552 13.43 -8.36 -11.26
CA GLY A 552 13.53 -7.13 -12.02
C GLY A 552 12.71 -6.00 -11.41
N PRO A 553 12.84 -4.79 -11.97
CA PRO A 553 12.03 -3.64 -11.59
C PRO A 553 10.52 -3.93 -11.77
N ALA A 554 9.70 -3.35 -10.90
CA ALA A 554 8.25 -3.32 -11.10
C ALA A 554 7.88 -2.59 -12.41
N PHE A 555 6.73 -2.95 -12.99
CA PHE A 555 6.19 -2.31 -14.19
C PHE A 555 5.77 -0.86 -13.92
N HIS A 556 5.36 -0.56 -12.69
CA HIS A 556 4.95 0.77 -12.25
C HIS A 556 5.82 1.26 -11.10
N ARG A 557 5.98 2.59 -11.02
CA ARG A 557 6.81 3.23 -10.00
C ARG A 557 6.07 3.24 -8.67
N ALA A 558 6.76 2.87 -7.60
CA ALA A 558 6.22 2.93 -6.25
C ALA A 558 5.69 4.35 -5.92
N PRO A 559 4.39 4.51 -5.60
CA PRO A 559 3.86 5.79 -5.15
C PRO A 559 4.32 6.07 -3.73
N ILE A 560 5.18 7.09 -3.63
CA ILE A 560 5.73 7.83 -2.49
C ILE A 560 6.18 7.03 -1.24
N VAL A 561 5.38 6.11 -0.69
CA VAL A 561 5.73 5.32 0.51
C VAL A 561 5.38 3.82 0.40
N LYS A 562 4.45 3.41 -0.47
CA LYS A 562 4.04 2.00 -0.60
C LYS A 562 4.84 1.28 -1.68
N LEU A 563 5.24 0.04 -1.40
CA LEU A 563 5.91 -0.81 -2.37
C LEU A 563 4.92 -1.28 -3.45
N PRO A 564 5.38 -1.49 -4.69
CA PRO A 564 4.53 -2.03 -5.76
C PRO A 564 3.93 -3.39 -5.37
N PRO A 565 2.63 -3.62 -5.61
CA PRO A 565 1.97 -4.89 -5.33
C PRO A 565 2.52 -6.00 -6.22
N LYS A 566 2.29 -7.26 -5.83
CA LYS A 566 2.87 -8.44 -6.51
C LYS A 566 2.49 -8.54 -7.99
N GLN A 567 1.28 -8.09 -8.36
CA GLN A 567 0.79 -8.12 -9.74
C GLN A 567 1.55 -7.16 -10.67
N GLU A 568 2.14 -6.11 -10.12
CA GLU A 568 2.91 -5.11 -10.86
C GLU A 568 4.40 -5.47 -10.95
N ARG A 569 4.77 -6.66 -10.45
CA ARG A 569 6.13 -7.15 -10.48
C ARG A 569 6.28 -8.21 -11.57
N PRO A 570 7.48 -8.39 -12.14
CA PRO A 570 7.71 -9.42 -13.13
C PRO A 570 7.34 -10.81 -12.58
N SER A 571 6.71 -11.64 -13.41
CA SER A 571 6.33 -13.02 -13.07
C SER A 571 7.46 -14.02 -13.30
N THR A 572 8.48 -13.65 -14.09
CA THR A 572 9.65 -14.47 -14.37
C THR A 572 10.93 -13.68 -14.12
N PRO A 573 12.03 -14.34 -13.71
CA PRO A 573 13.29 -13.66 -13.46
C PRO A 573 13.94 -13.13 -14.74
N ALA A 574 14.54 -11.93 -14.66
CA ALA A 574 15.27 -11.33 -15.77
C ALA A 574 16.53 -12.12 -16.18
N ILE A 575 17.20 -12.79 -15.22
CA ILE A 575 18.42 -13.56 -15.43
C ILE A 575 18.25 -14.95 -14.79
N LYS A 576 18.70 -16.01 -15.46
CA LYS A 576 18.61 -17.40 -14.96
C LYS A 576 19.40 -17.64 -13.68
N GLU A 577 20.49 -16.90 -13.48
CA GLU A 577 21.41 -17.03 -12.33
C GLU A 577 20.86 -16.36 -11.06
N GLY A 578 19.84 -15.50 -11.19
CA GLY A 578 19.25 -14.73 -10.08
C GLY A 578 20.19 -13.66 -9.52
N ALA A 579 19.80 -13.04 -8.42
CA ALA A 579 20.61 -12.00 -7.77
C ALA A 579 21.82 -12.58 -6.99
N SER A 580 22.93 -11.86 -7.03
CA SER A 580 24.22 -12.21 -6.39
C SER A 580 24.30 -11.85 -4.90
N VAL A 581 23.28 -11.18 -4.37
CA VAL A 581 23.28 -10.68 -2.99
C VAL A 581 23.39 -11.82 -1.99
N SER A 582 24.33 -11.68 -1.05
CA SER A 582 24.62 -12.69 -0.03
C SER A 582 24.22 -12.26 1.38
N ASN A 583 24.24 -10.96 1.68
CA ASN A 583 23.83 -10.44 2.98
C ASN A 583 22.96 -9.20 2.81
N ILE A 584 21.85 -9.14 3.55
CA ILE A 584 21.00 -7.96 3.68
C ILE A 584 20.92 -7.57 5.15
N SER A 585 21.35 -6.36 5.48
CA SER A 585 21.21 -5.78 6.81
C SER A 585 20.39 -4.50 6.75
N LEU A 586 19.21 -4.55 7.37
CA LEU A 586 18.32 -3.42 7.63
C LEU A 586 18.36 -3.05 9.12
N LYS A 587 19.47 -3.37 9.77
CA LYS A 587 19.68 -3.17 11.20
C LYS A 587 19.57 -1.68 11.55
N GLY A 588 18.76 -1.37 12.54
CA GLY A 588 18.56 0.00 13.04
C GLY A 588 17.55 0.83 12.24
N CYS A 589 16.93 0.29 11.18
CA CYS A 589 15.83 0.92 10.46
C CYS A 589 14.55 0.91 11.31
N SER A 590 14.50 1.77 12.33
CA SER A 590 13.48 1.78 13.39
C SER A 590 12.05 2.01 12.92
N GLN A 591 11.84 2.59 11.73
CA GLN A 591 10.51 2.81 11.16
C GLN A 591 10.11 1.78 10.09
N LEU A 592 10.95 0.78 9.83
CA LEU A 592 10.72 -0.17 8.74
C LEU A 592 9.49 -1.03 9.05
N ALA A 593 8.45 -0.84 8.24
CA ALA A 593 7.17 -1.54 8.35
C ALA A 593 6.81 -2.32 7.09
N HIS A 594 7.33 -1.92 5.93
CA HIS A 594 7.05 -2.56 4.64
C HIS A 594 8.34 -3.10 4.02
N MET A 595 8.35 -4.40 3.74
CA MET A 595 9.50 -5.05 3.11
C MET A 595 9.03 -6.06 2.08
N PHE A 596 9.69 -6.09 0.92
CA PHE A 596 9.51 -7.12 -0.08
C PHE A 596 10.86 -7.59 -0.62
N VAL A 597 11.12 -8.89 -0.48
CA VAL A 597 12.37 -9.54 -0.88
C VAL A 597 12.01 -10.81 -1.63
N ARG A 598 12.44 -10.92 -2.89
CA ARG A 598 12.13 -12.10 -3.72
C ARG A 598 13.28 -12.49 -4.65
N GLY A 599 13.42 -13.79 -4.90
CA GLY A 599 14.27 -14.30 -5.99
C GLY A 599 15.76 -14.07 -5.73
N LEU A 600 16.20 -14.26 -4.48
CA LEU A 600 17.58 -14.06 -4.04
C LEU A 600 18.22 -15.42 -3.70
N PRO A 601 18.65 -16.21 -4.70
CA PRO A 601 19.11 -17.59 -4.49
C PRO A 601 20.36 -17.70 -3.62
N ASN A 602 21.17 -16.63 -3.54
CA ASN A 602 22.43 -16.60 -2.82
C ASN A 602 22.35 -15.92 -1.43
N LEU A 603 21.18 -15.45 -1.02
CA LEU A 603 21.03 -14.74 0.26
C LEU A 603 21.32 -15.69 1.43
N VAL A 604 22.36 -15.41 2.20
CA VAL A 604 22.83 -16.21 3.35
C VAL A 604 22.37 -15.63 4.68
N GLU A 605 22.37 -14.30 4.81
CA GLU A 605 22.04 -13.58 6.04
C GLU A 605 21.01 -12.48 5.80
N LEU A 606 20.00 -12.46 6.66
CA LEU A 606 19.03 -11.37 6.76
C LEU A 606 19.04 -10.83 8.20
N ASP A 607 19.45 -9.57 8.38
CA ASP A 607 19.48 -8.88 9.66
C ASP A 607 18.44 -7.75 9.70
N LEU A 608 17.39 -7.96 10.50
CA LEU A 608 16.26 -7.05 10.70
C LEU A 608 16.25 -6.49 12.13
N SER A 609 17.39 -6.53 12.82
CA SER A 609 17.50 -6.10 14.21
C SER A 609 17.12 -4.62 14.39
N GLY A 610 16.27 -4.31 15.36
CA GLY A 610 15.83 -2.94 15.65
C GLY A 610 14.85 -2.34 14.65
N THR A 611 14.15 -3.17 13.88
CA THR A 611 13.08 -2.73 12.97
C THR A 611 11.71 -2.73 13.65
N ALA A 612 10.76 -1.96 13.11
CA ALA A 612 9.36 -1.91 13.59
C ALA A 612 8.44 -2.98 12.97
N ILE A 613 9.01 -4.02 12.35
CA ILE A 613 8.24 -5.09 11.72
C ILE A 613 7.37 -5.79 12.76
N ARG A 614 6.06 -5.83 12.50
CA ARG A 614 5.07 -6.51 13.35
C ARG A 614 4.93 -8.00 13.01
N THR A 615 4.92 -8.32 11.73
CA THR A 615 4.81 -9.68 11.21
C THR A 615 5.87 -9.90 10.15
N LEU A 616 6.67 -10.95 10.29
CA LEU A 616 7.61 -11.38 9.25
C LEU A 616 7.01 -12.57 8.51
N ASP A 617 6.67 -12.39 7.24
CA ASP A 617 5.97 -13.40 6.44
C ASP A 617 6.82 -13.95 5.29
N PHE A 618 7.18 -15.23 5.37
CA PHE A 618 7.94 -15.95 4.35
C PHE A 618 7.09 -16.46 3.17
N THR A 619 5.78 -16.22 3.18
CA THR A 619 4.88 -16.54 2.06
C THR A 619 4.64 -15.33 1.14
N THR A 620 4.80 -14.11 1.67
CA THR A 620 4.52 -12.87 0.93
C THR A 620 5.66 -11.84 0.95
N MET A 621 6.35 -11.64 2.08
CA MET A 621 7.37 -10.60 2.24
C MET A 621 8.78 -11.07 1.86
N VAL A 622 9.14 -12.31 2.21
CA VAL A 622 10.45 -12.89 1.92
C VAL A 622 10.25 -14.22 1.20
N VAL A 623 10.41 -14.23 -0.12
CA VAL A 623 10.01 -15.35 -0.98
C VAL A 623 11.20 -15.81 -1.84
N GLU A 624 11.34 -17.11 -2.11
CA GLU A 624 12.42 -17.65 -2.97
C GLU A 624 13.85 -17.27 -2.52
N VAL A 625 14.18 -17.59 -1.26
CA VAL A 625 15.50 -17.34 -0.64
C VAL A 625 16.20 -18.62 -0.18
N PRO A 626 16.46 -19.60 -1.08
CA PRO A 626 16.86 -20.97 -0.71
C PRO A 626 18.12 -21.13 0.14
N MET A 627 19.05 -20.17 0.09
CA MET A 627 20.31 -20.22 0.83
C MET A 627 20.29 -19.49 2.17
N LEU A 628 19.12 -19.01 2.63
CA LEU A 628 19.03 -18.25 3.88
C LEU A 628 19.41 -19.14 5.07
N LYS A 629 20.52 -18.81 5.73
CA LYS A 629 21.11 -19.58 6.84
C LYS A 629 21.04 -18.83 8.17
N ARG A 630 21.02 -17.49 8.16
CA ARG A 630 21.08 -16.68 9.38
C ARG A 630 20.00 -15.61 9.36
N LEU A 631 19.21 -15.55 10.44
CA LEU A 631 18.16 -14.56 10.64
C LEU A 631 18.34 -13.88 11.99
N PHE A 632 18.44 -12.55 11.99
CA PHE A 632 18.56 -11.73 13.19
C PHE A 632 17.36 -10.80 13.36
N LEU A 633 16.69 -10.91 14.50
CA LEU A 633 15.51 -10.17 14.93
C LEU A 633 15.73 -9.64 16.36
N LEU A 634 16.85 -8.95 16.57
CA LEU A 634 17.27 -8.46 17.89
C LEU A 634 16.73 -7.05 18.14
N GLY A 635 16.11 -6.82 19.31
CA GLY A 635 15.51 -5.52 19.63
C GLY A 635 14.27 -5.20 18.80
N CYS A 636 13.56 -6.22 18.31
CA CYS A 636 12.32 -6.06 17.53
C CYS A 636 11.11 -6.00 18.47
N GLU A 637 10.91 -4.85 19.11
CA GLU A 637 9.91 -4.66 20.18
C GLU A 637 8.45 -4.89 19.73
N HIS A 638 8.17 -4.68 18.45
CA HIS A 638 6.82 -4.77 17.89
C HIS A 638 6.53 -6.10 17.21
N LEU A 639 7.50 -7.02 17.13
CA LEU A 639 7.33 -8.30 16.47
C LEU A 639 6.33 -9.19 17.24
N ARG A 640 5.24 -9.57 16.56
CA ARG A 640 4.14 -10.40 17.10
C ARG A 640 4.10 -11.79 16.49
N ALA A 641 4.45 -11.94 15.22
CA ALA A 641 4.36 -13.21 14.51
C ALA A 641 5.48 -13.39 13.47
N ILE A 642 5.85 -14.65 13.26
CA ILE A 642 6.63 -15.08 12.10
C ILE A 642 5.81 -16.15 11.38
N ILE A 643 5.47 -15.88 10.11
CA ILE A 643 4.72 -16.81 9.26
C ILE A 643 5.73 -17.54 8.40
N TRP A 644 5.84 -18.86 8.62
CA TRP A 644 6.71 -19.73 7.84
C TRP A 644 5.94 -20.33 6.67
N ASP A 645 6.60 -20.51 5.53
CA ASP A 645 6.05 -21.28 4.42
C ASP A 645 5.86 -22.75 4.82
N ARG A 646 4.73 -23.35 4.41
CA ARG A 646 4.37 -24.73 4.74
C ARG A 646 5.21 -25.74 3.96
N ASP A 647 5.72 -25.36 2.79
CA ASP A 647 6.78 -26.07 2.06
C ASP A 647 8.15 -25.65 2.60
N SER A 648 8.42 -26.03 3.85
CA SER A 648 9.62 -25.65 4.61
C SER A 648 10.95 -26.22 4.10
N ASP A 649 10.95 -26.90 2.95
CA ASP A 649 12.18 -27.22 2.21
C ASP A 649 12.76 -25.98 1.50
N SER A 650 12.04 -24.84 1.53
CA SER A 650 12.36 -23.63 0.79
C SER A 650 13.59 -22.87 1.27
N PHE A 651 14.10 -23.08 2.50
CA PHE A 651 15.41 -22.58 2.97
C PHE A 651 15.89 -23.28 4.25
N ARG A 652 17.21 -23.44 4.43
CA ARG A 652 17.82 -24.19 5.55
C ARG A 652 18.49 -23.27 6.58
N LEU A 653 17.67 -22.74 7.49
CA LEU A 653 18.14 -21.88 8.57
C LEU A 653 19.08 -22.64 9.51
N LYS A 654 20.22 -22.05 9.82
CA LYS A 654 21.23 -22.57 10.77
C LYS A 654 21.28 -21.77 12.06
N LEU A 655 20.93 -20.49 12.00
CA LEU A 655 20.95 -19.59 13.15
C LEU A 655 19.74 -18.68 13.13
N LEU A 656 19.00 -18.67 14.25
CA LEU A 656 17.89 -17.76 14.52
C LEU A 656 18.14 -17.03 15.83
N CYS A 657 18.19 -15.70 15.79
CA CYS A 657 18.35 -14.87 16.97
C CYS A 657 17.15 -13.92 17.10
N ILE A 658 16.40 -13.99 18.20
CA ILE A 658 15.22 -13.18 18.47
C ILE A 658 15.37 -12.51 19.84
N ASP A 659 15.16 -11.20 19.91
CA ASP A 659 14.98 -10.48 21.17
C ASP A 659 13.88 -9.42 20.97
N THR A 660 12.77 -9.55 21.69
CA THR A 660 11.64 -8.60 21.61
C THR A 660 11.51 -7.73 22.86
N ARG A 661 12.52 -7.71 23.73
CA ARG A 661 12.55 -6.82 24.91
C ARG A 661 12.76 -5.38 24.50
N ALA A 662 12.09 -4.47 25.20
CA ALA A 662 12.25 -3.04 24.97
C ALA A 662 13.64 -2.54 25.41
N GLY A 663 14.25 -1.65 24.62
CA GLY A 663 15.50 -0.96 24.95
C GLY A 663 16.74 -1.85 25.03
N THR A 664 16.73 -3.06 24.44
CA THR A 664 17.91 -3.91 24.37
C THR A 664 18.77 -3.58 23.15
N GLY A 665 20.10 -3.64 23.31
CA GLY A 665 21.03 -3.43 22.20
C GLY A 665 21.05 -4.61 21.22
N PHE A 666 21.62 -4.41 20.03
CA PHE A 666 21.68 -5.40 18.94
C PHE A 666 22.82 -6.42 19.08
N LEU A 667 23.11 -6.87 20.31
CA LEU A 667 24.24 -7.73 20.58
C LEU A 667 23.93 -9.15 20.11
N ARG A 668 24.66 -9.59 19.07
CA ARG A 668 24.61 -10.99 18.62
C ARG A 668 25.10 -11.91 19.76
N PRO A 669 24.46 -13.06 19.98
CA PRO A 669 24.96 -14.03 20.95
C PRO A 669 26.37 -14.51 20.56
N CYS A 670 27.19 -14.84 21.55
CA CYS A 670 28.52 -15.42 21.32
C CYS A 670 28.34 -16.86 20.86
N ILE A 671 28.51 -17.11 19.56
CA ILE A 671 28.38 -18.45 18.96
C ILE A 671 29.70 -19.20 19.16
N ASP A 672 29.63 -20.40 19.72
CA ASP A 672 30.78 -21.29 19.85
C ASP A 672 31.10 -21.92 18.49
N GLN A 673 32.18 -21.47 17.84
CA GLN A 673 32.59 -21.95 16.52
C GLN A 673 33.02 -23.44 16.52
N ASN A 674 33.23 -24.03 17.71
CA ASN A 674 33.65 -25.43 17.85
C ASN A 674 32.49 -26.43 17.91
N LYS A 675 31.23 -25.96 18.00
CA LYS A 675 30.03 -26.81 17.98
C LYS A 675 29.22 -26.54 16.72
N SER A 676 28.97 -27.58 15.92
CA SER A 676 28.14 -27.46 14.72
C SER A 676 26.74 -28.04 14.98
N PHE A 677 25.76 -27.16 15.17
CA PHE A 677 24.35 -27.55 15.17
C PHE A 677 23.79 -27.45 13.74
N GLN A 678 22.79 -28.27 13.43
CA GLN A 678 21.99 -28.10 12.20
C GLN A 678 21.15 -26.82 12.28
N LEU A 679 20.62 -26.51 13.47
CA LEU A 679 19.91 -25.27 13.76
C LEU A 679 20.20 -24.82 15.20
N GLU A 680 20.53 -23.55 15.36
CA GLU A 680 20.75 -22.88 16.64
C GLU A 680 19.74 -21.74 16.81
N VAL A 681 18.92 -21.79 17.86
CA VAL A 681 17.90 -20.77 18.16
C VAL A 681 18.18 -20.13 19.52
N HIS A 682 18.36 -18.81 19.51
CA HIS A 682 18.42 -17.96 20.71
C HIS A 682 17.24 -16.99 20.66
N ALA A 683 16.25 -17.17 21.53
CA ALA A 683 15.05 -16.35 21.53
C ALA A 683 14.72 -15.84 22.94
N ILE A 684 14.59 -14.52 23.09
CA ILE A 684 13.98 -13.89 24.26
C ILE A 684 12.73 -13.18 23.79
N VAL A 685 11.58 -13.73 24.17
CA VAL A 685 10.28 -13.24 23.70
C VAL A 685 9.44 -12.71 24.86
N VAL A 686 8.96 -11.48 24.71
CA VAL A 686 8.03 -10.86 25.67
C VAL A 686 6.63 -11.41 25.44
N ASP A 687 6.14 -11.39 24.21
CA ASP A 687 4.83 -11.93 23.85
C ASP A 687 4.90 -13.48 23.75
N ALA A 688 4.20 -14.18 24.65
CA ALA A 688 4.17 -15.64 24.67
C ALA A 688 3.53 -16.24 23.39
N ARG A 689 2.75 -15.46 22.65
CA ARG A 689 2.17 -15.91 21.39
C ARG A 689 3.26 -16.15 20.34
N LEU A 690 4.23 -15.25 20.21
CA LEU A 690 5.37 -15.38 19.29
C LEU A 690 6.16 -16.69 19.48
N ALA A 691 6.22 -17.23 20.70
CA ALA A 691 6.86 -18.51 20.98
C ALA A 691 6.20 -19.68 20.19
N ARG A 692 4.89 -19.61 19.90
CA ARG A 692 4.23 -20.66 19.12
C ARG A 692 4.50 -20.52 17.60
N SER A 693 4.83 -19.34 17.08
CA SER A 693 5.29 -19.18 15.69
C SER A 693 6.59 -19.97 15.43
N LEU A 694 7.41 -20.18 16.46
CA LEU A 694 8.62 -20.99 16.37
C LEU A 694 8.33 -22.50 16.30
N TRP A 695 7.15 -22.95 16.71
CA TRP A 695 6.80 -24.37 16.72
C TRP A 695 6.86 -25.00 15.33
N LEU A 696 6.36 -24.33 14.30
CA LEU A 696 6.38 -24.82 12.92
C LEU A 696 7.81 -25.07 12.42
N LEU A 697 8.71 -24.10 12.64
CA LEU A 697 10.13 -24.24 12.33
C LEU A 697 10.74 -25.45 13.06
N LEU A 698 10.46 -25.59 14.35
CA LEU A 698 10.99 -26.66 15.19
C LEU A 698 10.41 -28.03 14.86
N TYR A 699 9.15 -28.10 14.40
CA TYR A 699 8.50 -29.33 13.98
C TYR A 699 9.21 -29.94 12.76
N ASN A 700 9.65 -29.11 11.81
CA ASN A 700 10.37 -29.57 10.62
C ASN A 700 11.80 -30.06 10.95
N HIS A 701 12.39 -29.57 12.05
CA HIS A 701 13.68 -30.02 12.56
C HIS A 701 13.57 -31.04 13.71
N TYR A 702 12.37 -31.52 14.04
CA TYR A 702 12.11 -32.34 15.22
C TYR A 702 12.75 -33.74 15.14
N ALA A 703 13.03 -34.23 13.92
CA ALA A 703 13.72 -35.48 13.65
C ALA A 703 15.26 -35.36 13.61
N ALA A 704 15.82 -34.15 13.69
CA ALA A 704 17.27 -33.93 13.69
C ALA A 704 17.86 -34.05 15.10
N GLU A 705 18.95 -34.79 15.24
CA GLU A 705 19.65 -35.01 16.52
C GLU A 705 20.43 -33.75 16.99
N ASP A 706 20.74 -32.80 16.09
CA ASP A 706 21.64 -31.66 16.32
C ASP A 706 20.94 -30.27 16.30
N VAL A 707 19.95 -30.02 17.17
CA VAL A 707 19.27 -28.73 17.28
C VAL A 707 19.48 -28.12 18.67
N TYR A 708 20.02 -26.90 18.73
CA TYR A 708 20.20 -26.12 19.96
C TYR A 708 19.10 -25.08 20.15
N LEU A 709 18.47 -25.09 21.32
CA LEU A 709 17.36 -24.19 21.67
C LEU A 709 17.64 -23.50 23.00
N SER A 710 17.64 -22.17 22.99
CA SER A 710 17.61 -21.29 24.16
C SER A 710 16.44 -20.32 24.00
N ILE A 711 15.28 -20.64 24.57
CA ILE A 711 14.06 -19.83 24.46
C ILE A 711 13.60 -19.40 25.84
N HIS A 712 13.53 -18.08 26.06
CA HIS A 712 13.06 -17.45 27.29
C HIS A 712 11.78 -16.65 27.03
N VAL A 713 10.68 -17.03 27.69
CA VAL A 713 9.39 -16.32 27.59
C VAL A 713 9.12 -15.55 28.89
N THR A 714 8.89 -14.24 28.79
CA THR A 714 8.82 -13.33 29.95
C THR A 714 7.41 -12.86 30.35
N SER A 715 6.35 -13.17 29.59
CA SER A 715 4.96 -12.83 29.96
C SER A 715 4.20 -13.95 30.69
N ALA A 716 3.26 -13.56 31.56
CA ALA A 716 2.28 -14.44 32.19
C ALA A 716 1.01 -14.49 31.32
N VAL A 717 0.60 -15.68 30.87
CA VAL A 717 -0.66 -15.86 30.14
C VAL A 717 -1.83 -15.83 31.14
N TYR A 718 -2.74 -14.87 31.01
CA TYR A 718 -4.02 -14.85 31.73
C TYR A 718 -4.94 -15.95 31.18
N SER A 719 -5.24 -16.97 31.99
CA SER A 719 -6.28 -17.95 31.69
C SER A 719 -7.66 -17.37 32.02
N GLY A 720 -8.49 -17.14 31.00
CA GLY A 720 -9.92 -16.85 31.18
C GLY A 720 -10.72 -18.10 31.62
N PRO A 721 -11.88 -17.93 32.27
CA PRO A 721 -12.58 -19.02 32.95
C PRO A 721 -13.46 -19.81 31.97
N ASN A 722 -12.94 -20.91 31.42
CA ASN A 722 -13.79 -21.93 30.80
C ASN A 722 -13.90 -23.14 31.71
N GLN A 723 -15.02 -23.21 32.44
CA GLN A 723 -15.49 -24.43 33.09
C GLN A 723 -15.86 -25.45 32.00
N SER A 724 -15.04 -26.48 31.82
CA SER A 724 -15.50 -27.74 31.28
C SER A 724 -15.13 -28.86 32.25
N LYS A 725 -16.15 -29.35 32.96
CA LYS A 725 -16.10 -30.59 33.73
C LYS A 725 -15.84 -31.74 32.76
N VAL A 726 -14.64 -32.30 32.77
CA VAL A 726 -14.40 -33.66 32.29
C VAL A 726 -13.66 -34.42 33.38
N THR A 727 -14.44 -35.22 34.11
CA THR A 727 -13.99 -36.21 35.08
C THR A 727 -13.14 -37.27 34.40
N TYR A 728 -11.85 -37.35 34.75
CA TYR A 728 -11.06 -38.57 34.57
C TYR A 728 -10.71 -39.14 35.94
N LYS A 729 -11.02 -40.43 36.11
CA LYS A 729 -10.88 -41.18 37.35
C LYS A 729 -9.41 -41.28 37.77
N GLU A 730 -9.10 -40.82 38.97
CA GLU A 730 -7.86 -41.12 39.67
C GLU A 730 -7.73 -42.63 39.91
N LYS A 731 -6.59 -43.21 39.53
CA LYS A 731 -6.07 -44.43 40.16
C LYS A 731 -5.02 -44.00 41.18
N LYS A 732 -5.37 -44.11 42.45
CA LYS A 732 -4.45 -44.05 43.59
C LYS A 732 -3.35 -45.10 43.43
N ILE A 733 -2.10 -44.66 43.55
CA ILE A 733 -0.99 -45.49 44.04
C ILE A 733 -0.47 -44.77 45.27
N ASP A 734 -0.80 -45.33 46.45
CA ASP A 734 -0.23 -44.94 47.73
C ASP A 734 1.21 -45.48 47.80
N ILE A 735 2.18 -44.61 48.10
CA ILE A 735 3.45 -45.01 48.70
C ILE A 735 3.71 -44.07 49.90
N TYR A 736 3.86 -44.71 51.06
CA TYR A 736 4.25 -44.22 52.39
C TYR A 736 5.35 -43.13 52.34
N GLY A 737 5.21 -42.01 53.08
CA GLY A 737 5.74 -41.83 54.45
C GLY A 737 7.22 -41.41 54.39
N ASP A 738 7.64 -40.17 54.67
CA ASP A 738 7.60 -39.58 56.00
C ASP A 738 7.61 -38.04 56.00
N GLN A 739 7.02 -37.52 57.08
CA GLN A 739 6.87 -36.12 57.48
C GLN A 739 8.22 -35.44 57.79
N VAL A 740 8.33 -34.11 57.67
CA VAL A 740 8.51 -33.10 58.76
C VAL A 740 9.60 -32.15 58.21
N SER A 741 9.58 -30.80 58.17
CA SER A 741 8.76 -29.72 58.76
C SER A 741 9.12 -28.40 58.06
N LEU A 742 8.12 -27.53 57.84
CA LEU A 742 8.31 -26.06 57.86
C LEU A 742 8.37 -25.60 59.33
N PRO A 743 9.10 -24.52 59.65
CA PRO A 743 8.45 -23.41 60.36
C PRO A 743 8.68 -22.07 59.63
N GLN A 744 7.62 -21.31 59.33
CA GLN A 744 7.10 -20.19 60.14
C GLN A 744 7.90 -18.90 59.93
N LEU A 745 7.35 -17.86 59.28
CA LEU A 745 6.32 -16.89 59.72
C LEU A 745 7.03 -15.56 60.07
N VAL A 746 6.56 -14.46 59.45
CA VAL A 746 6.52 -13.09 59.98
C VAL A 746 7.87 -12.37 60.16
N GLN A 747 8.07 -11.20 59.53
CA GLN A 747 7.77 -9.89 60.13
C GLN A 747 8.15 -8.72 59.20
N ALA A 748 7.42 -7.62 59.40
CA ALA A 748 7.50 -6.34 58.71
C ALA A 748 8.69 -5.46 59.15
N ASP A 749 8.66 -4.21 58.66
CA ASP A 749 9.48 -3.01 58.95
C ASP A 749 10.69 -2.80 58.02
N ARG A 750 11.09 -1.60 57.59
CA ARG A 750 10.62 -0.19 57.67
C ARG A 750 11.50 0.64 56.70
N TYR A 751 11.02 1.83 56.33
CA TYR A 751 11.64 2.93 55.57
C TYR A 751 13.15 3.20 55.79
N SER A 752 13.88 3.61 54.73
CA SER A 752 14.52 4.95 54.64
C SER A 752 15.31 5.15 53.32
N ASP A 753 15.02 6.27 52.66
CA ASP A 753 15.70 6.86 51.50
C ASP A 753 17.18 7.22 51.75
N VAL A 754 18.04 7.15 50.71
CA VAL A 754 19.05 8.17 50.35
C VAL A 754 19.44 8.02 48.86
N GLN A 755 19.35 9.12 48.11
CA GLN A 755 19.84 9.32 46.73
C GLN A 755 21.38 9.25 46.63
N SER A 756 21.93 8.68 45.54
CA SER A 756 23.01 9.34 44.79
C SER A 756 23.18 8.77 43.38
N MET A 757 23.21 9.70 42.42
CA MET A 757 23.47 9.54 40.99
C MET A 757 24.77 8.79 40.65
N VAL A 758 24.81 8.33 39.40
CA VAL A 758 25.94 7.77 38.62
C VAL A 758 26.12 6.26 38.74
N GLY A 759 25.69 5.56 37.70
CA GLY A 759 25.99 4.15 37.46
C GLY A 759 25.15 3.64 36.30
N ASP A 760 25.80 3.35 35.17
CA ASP A 760 25.20 2.73 33.99
C ASP A 760 24.26 1.58 34.40
N ILE A 761 23.04 1.58 33.87
CA ILE A 761 22.12 0.46 34.00
C ILE A 761 22.82 -0.76 33.38
N PRO A 762 23.02 -1.89 34.08
CA PRO A 762 23.70 -3.03 33.50
C PRO A 762 22.85 -3.57 32.34
N MET A 763 23.35 -3.40 31.10
CA MET A 763 22.75 -3.97 29.90
C MET A 763 22.61 -5.48 30.08
N ARG A 764 21.38 -6.00 29.98
CA ARG A 764 21.10 -7.43 30.14
C ARG A 764 21.53 -8.20 28.88
N ALA A 765 22.77 -8.66 28.88
CA ALA A 765 23.29 -9.64 27.92
C ALA A 765 22.40 -10.91 27.87
N PHE A 766 22.47 -11.68 26.76
CA PHE A 766 21.89 -13.02 26.70
C PHE A 766 22.32 -13.82 27.93
N PRO A 767 21.42 -14.55 28.62
CA PRO A 767 21.81 -15.43 29.71
C PRO A 767 22.86 -16.42 29.18
N LYS A 768 23.99 -16.55 29.90
CA LYS A 768 24.99 -17.56 29.57
C LYS A 768 24.37 -18.95 29.80
N PRO A 769 24.61 -19.92 28.90
CA PRO A 769 24.07 -21.26 29.09
C PRO A 769 24.55 -21.85 30.43
N PRO A 770 23.70 -22.55 31.17
CA PRO A 770 24.13 -23.29 32.36
C PRO A 770 25.15 -24.35 31.95
N THR A 771 26.14 -24.59 32.80
CA THR A 771 27.24 -25.56 32.62
C THR A 771 26.80 -27.04 32.59
N ASN A 772 25.50 -27.32 32.44
CA ASN A 772 24.96 -28.68 32.39
C ASN A 772 24.63 -29.08 30.95
N ASN A 773 25.14 -30.25 30.55
CA ASN A 773 25.04 -30.92 29.25
C ASN A 773 23.60 -31.21 28.77
N LEU A 774 22.80 -30.19 28.47
CA LEU A 774 21.51 -30.37 27.81
C LEU A 774 21.45 -29.46 26.59
N ASP A 775 21.51 -30.05 25.39
CA ASP A 775 21.52 -29.33 24.10
C ASP A 775 20.16 -28.66 23.76
N ARG A 776 19.14 -28.78 24.63
CA ARG A 776 17.81 -28.16 24.47
C ARG A 776 17.33 -27.57 25.80
N GLN A 777 17.19 -26.24 25.89
CA GLN A 777 16.69 -25.54 27.08
C GLN A 777 15.57 -24.54 26.72
N ILE A 778 14.40 -24.75 27.30
CA ILE A 778 13.26 -23.81 27.23
C ILE A 778 12.92 -23.40 28.64
N GLU A 779 13.02 -22.10 28.94
CA GLU A 779 12.70 -21.55 30.25
C GLU A 779 11.47 -20.63 30.15
N ILE A 780 10.38 -21.07 30.77
CA ILE A 780 9.13 -20.30 30.88
C ILE A 780 9.04 -19.78 32.32
N SER A 781 9.04 -18.46 32.49
CA SER A 781 8.99 -17.85 33.83
C SER A 781 7.65 -18.10 34.55
N LYS A 782 7.71 -18.34 35.87
CA LYS A 782 6.61 -18.85 36.72
C LYS A 782 5.39 -17.91 36.79
N ARG A 783 4.37 -18.18 35.97
CA ARG A 783 2.90 -18.16 36.25
C ARG A 783 2.14 -18.35 34.93
N VAL A 784 2.44 -19.42 34.20
CA VAL A 784 1.87 -19.68 32.87
C VAL A 784 1.18 -21.04 32.87
N ALA A 785 -0.15 -21.05 32.79
CA ALA A 785 -0.90 -22.23 32.36
C ALA A 785 -0.96 -22.21 30.83
N CYS A 786 0.02 -22.83 30.16
CA CYS A 786 -0.10 -23.11 28.73
C CYS A 786 -1.20 -24.15 28.53
N HIS A 787 -2.37 -23.75 28.01
CA HIS A 787 -3.24 -24.70 27.34
C HIS A 787 -2.66 -24.99 25.94
N GLY A 788 -2.37 -26.27 25.70
CA GLY A 788 -2.03 -26.81 24.38
C GLY A 788 -0.54 -27.09 24.15
N GLN A 789 -0.20 -28.37 24.13
CA GLN A 789 0.99 -29.03 23.53
C GLN A 789 2.39 -28.83 24.13
N TRP A 790 2.78 -27.68 24.70
CA TRP A 790 4.18 -27.54 25.20
C TRP A 790 4.48 -28.34 26.47
N THR A 791 3.51 -28.48 27.38
CA THR A 791 3.68 -29.23 28.63
C THR A 791 3.47 -30.74 28.49
N ALA A 792 2.80 -31.19 27.42
CA ALA A 792 2.38 -32.59 27.30
C ALA A 792 3.40 -33.52 26.62
N ARG A 793 4.49 -33.01 26.02
CA ARG A 793 5.53 -33.86 25.39
C ARG A 793 6.94 -33.74 25.97
N CYS A 794 7.17 -32.82 26.91
CA CYS A 794 8.45 -32.76 27.63
C CYS A 794 8.55 -33.73 28.82
N HIS A 795 7.45 -34.39 29.21
CA HIS A 795 7.45 -35.37 30.33
C HIS A 795 7.76 -36.81 29.91
N GLU A 796 7.93 -37.12 28.62
CA GLU A 796 8.29 -38.48 28.16
C GLU A 796 9.80 -38.74 28.01
N ALA A 797 10.65 -37.79 28.42
CA ALA A 797 12.11 -37.96 28.40
C ALA A 797 12.70 -38.37 29.76
N VAL A 798 11.99 -39.14 30.58
CA VAL A 798 12.57 -39.80 31.76
C VAL A 798 11.91 -41.16 31.97
N CYS A 799 12.46 -42.20 31.36
CA CYS A 799 12.35 -43.58 31.85
C CYS A 799 13.50 -44.41 31.24
N ARG A 800 14.66 -44.41 31.89
CA ARG A 800 15.66 -45.48 31.72
C ARG A 800 15.22 -46.67 32.58
N ILE A 801 14.94 -47.81 31.97
CA ILE A 801 14.95 -49.11 32.65
C ILE A 801 16.24 -49.83 32.21
N PRO A 802 17.04 -50.40 33.15
CA PRO A 802 18.37 -50.91 32.87
C PRO A 802 18.32 -52.33 32.28
N ALA A 803 19.30 -52.63 31.43
CA ALA A 803 19.56 -53.97 30.92
C ALA A 803 20.17 -54.88 32.00
N CYS A 804 19.79 -56.18 31.98
CA CYS A 804 20.69 -57.35 32.04
C CYS A 804 19.91 -58.66 32.31
N PRO A 805 20.45 -59.85 31.96
CA PRO A 805 21.48 -60.17 30.97
C PRO A 805 20.89 -60.71 29.64
#